data_AF-A0A812JIW0-F1
#
_entry.id   AF-A0A812JIW0-F1
#
_cell.length_a   1.000
_cell.length_b   1.000
_cell.length_c   1.000
_cell.angle_alpha   90.00
_cell.angle_beta   90.00
_cell.angle_gamma   90.00
#
_symmetry.space_group_name_H-M   'P 1'
#
loop_
_entity.id
_entity.type
_entity.pdbx_description
1 polymer ?
#
loop_
_entity_poly.entity_id
_entity_poly.type
_entity_poly.pdbx_seq_one_letter_code
_entity_poly.pdbx_strand_id
1 'polypeptide(L)'
;MPGVPGSADSLPETPHELDETLDHSSDPAIGRGDVGRITHQATMRTGQLVTSQWICELFPGVYVKILDVDTDAKIGRQRALVKTQLSFIRGWISIRTSRSSYLVEACSEDECCLFDLPGSNQICGCELRSDPSGLAGVIRNLTSHIKRQPDFGTLTSADFIVSQRLQSLFRVASGGDNANLDAQRLRWSLWATLSPNRSSPEGLAILAVVMLQLRDAILEMDSLLMRLHEEFVCLEDTDAEALFNASGETHAAAMKAKQLSQRCRHVANTITLPSSAWFAHLPNPASIVVDLARGEEALLELHDEKAVLANQRRILIARVKAAVEARAATEAVSAASLLAEALRPDKRLDFPLVTEFCDRATSDKAELADVVDALTQVLKENQGLPLLPQRLKALTLTNELMYDDAARQAFARHPGFLSVLMSMGSTDSTDSTASVTSPIPPGVAFDLAAANAQLLTTEIARRVSTEAASLKAGCFAVAPAAQGSVAAPSWLVSVARTPGRQTGQTQHVLSWPHTCSALNALRASLQSGAASTQDITSVLDHIYRSLDEATGQVSQLRKSLDHTISADVGELIDNFLLSATRVNSRVLEWKCTAVNALDEAEASVANSSPSPLSNRGQRKHLAKLLDRAESAGESLNTCLTVLLARRPTDGELPWLMPDGPAPA
;
A
#
# COMPACT_ATOMS: atom_id res chain seq x y z
N MET A 1 36.88 -39.46 -44.30
CA MET A 1 35.63 -40.18 -44.62
C MET A 1 34.82 -40.29 -43.34
N PRO A 2 33.55 -39.86 -43.25
CA PRO A 2 32.77 -38.92 -44.08
C PRO A 2 32.59 -37.57 -43.32
N GLY A 3 32.24 -36.41 -43.88
CA GLY A 3 31.49 -36.07 -45.08
C GLY A 3 30.21 -35.33 -44.66
N VAL A 4 30.29 -34.00 -44.47
CA VAL A 4 29.10 -33.14 -44.29
C VAL A 4 29.23 -31.94 -45.25
N PRO A 5 28.23 -31.69 -46.12
CA PRO A 5 28.31 -30.69 -47.17
C PRO A 5 27.86 -29.31 -46.69
N GLY A 6 28.42 -28.28 -47.31
CA GLY A 6 28.01 -26.89 -47.14
C GLY A 6 26.76 -26.54 -47.93
N SER A 7 26.03 -25.54 -47.42
CA SER A 7 25.09 -24.67 -48.13
C SER A 7 24.94 -23.44 -47.21
N ALA A 8 25.47 -22.29 -47.61
CA ALA A 8 24.89 -21.32 -48.54
C ALA A 8 24.20 -20.21 -47.76
N ASP A 9 24.71 -19.01 -48.02
CA ASP A 9 24.33 -17.70 -47.53
C ASP A 9 22.82 -17.42 -47.52
N SER A 10 22.35 -16.88 -46.41
CA SER A 10 21.18 -15.99 -46.40
C SER A 10 21.24 -15.11 -45.15
N LEU A 11 21.71 -13.88 -45.35
CA LEU A 11 21.61 -12.76 -44.41
C LEU A 11 20.11 -12.42 -44.18
N PRO A 12 19.67 -12.15 -42.94
CA PRO A 12 18.37 -11.53 -42.74
C PRO A 12 18.48 -10.00 -42.92
N GLU A 13 17.57 -9.50 -43.74
CA GLU A 13 17.33 -8.11 -44.07
C GLU A 13 17.08 -7.26 -42.80
N THR A 14 17.70 -6.08 -42.79
CA THR A 14 17.40 -4.97 -41.88
C THR A 14 15.96 -4.49 -42.05
N PRO A 15 15.19 -4.24 -40.99
CA PRO A 15 13.88 -3.61 -41.13
C PRO A 15 14.03 -2.12 -41.41
N HIS A 16 13.30 -1.68 -42.43
CA HIS A 16 13.07 -0.29 -42.81
C HIS A 16 12.61 0.56 -41.61
N GLU A 17 13.38 1.61 -41.31
CA GLU A 17 12.88 2.80 -40.62
C GLU A 17 11.80 3.45 -41.48
N LEU A 18 10.55 3.41 -41.00
CA LEU A 18 9.49 4.28 -41.47
C LEU A 18 9.44 5.49 -40.54
N ASP A 19 9.84 6.60 -41.12
CA ASP A 19 9.69 7.96 -40.65
C ASP A 19 8.19 8.32 -40.68
N GLU A 20 7.52 8.25 -39.52
CA GLU A 20 6.18 8.81 -39.31
C GLU A 20 6.30 10.07 -38.46
N THR A 21 6.48 11.20 -39.14
CA THR A 21 6.10 12.52 -38.63
C THR A 21 4.58 12.59 -38.51
N LEU A 22 4.05 12.42 -37.31
CA LEU A 22 2.62 12.63 -37.00
C LEU A 22 2.43 13.92 -36.18
N ASP A 23 1.62 14.79 -36.79
CA ASP A 23 1.11 16.07 -36.31
C ASP A 23 0.58 16.04 -34.87
N HIS A 24 0.97 17.04 -34.09
CA HIS A 24 0.36 17.38 -32.81
C HIS A 24 -1.01 18.05 -33.02
N SER A 25 -2.06 17.24 -33.17
CA SER A 25 -3.45 17.68 -32.93
C SER A 25 -3.77 17.55 -31.45
N SER A 26 -3.97 18.68 -30.78
CA SER A 26 -4.29 18.79 -29.36
C SER A 26 -5.72 18.32 -29.09
N ASP A 27 -5.90 17.12 -28.55
CA ASP A 27 -7.15 16.69 -27.93
C ASP A 27 -7.18 17.15 -26.45
N PRO A 28 -8.28 17.78 -25.97
CA PRO A 28 -8.38 18.19 -24.58
C PRO A 28 -8.63 16.96 -23.70
N ALA A 29 -7.70 16.71 -22.77
CA ALA A 29 -7.82 15.69 -21.75
C ALA A 29 -9.11 15.88 -20.93
N ILE A 30 -10.06 14.96 -21.07
CA ILE A 30 -11.19 14.78 -20.15
C ILE A 30 -10.71 13.85 -19.05
N GLY A 31 -10.42 14.42 -17.88
CA GLY A 31 -9.98 13.67 -16.70
C GLY A 31 -11.10 12.80 -16.11
N ARG A 32 -10.72 11.62 -15.61
CA ARG A 32 -11.58 10.73 -14.82
C ARG A 32 -12.11 11.46 -13.58
N GLY A 33 -13.44 11.41 -13.36
CA GLY A 33 -14.06 11.81 -12.09
C GLY A 33 -15.18 12.85 -12.16
N ASP A 34 -15.82 13.09 -13.32
CA ASP A 34 -16.95 14.01 -13.41
C ASP A 34 -18.22 13.42 -12.75
N VAL A 35 -18.29 13.52 -11.42
CA VAL A 35 -19.56 13.74 -10.73
C VAL A 35 -20.09 15.08 -11.28
N GLY A 36 -21.29 15.06 -11.88
CA GLY A 36 -21.85 16.12 -12.74
C GLY A 36 -21.36 17.55 -12.48
N ARG A 37 -20.90 18.21 -13.54
CA ARG A 37 -20.42 19.60 -13.49
C ARG A 37 -21.60 20.53 -13.17
N ILE A 38 -21.58 21.17 -12.00
CA ILE A 38 -22.56 22.21 -11.63
C ILE A 38 -22.31 23.41 -12.55
N THR A 39 -23.16 23.59 -13.56
CA THR A 39 -23.02 24.69 -14.52
C THR A 39 -23.53 26.02 -13.95
N HIS A 40 -24.46 25.99 -13.00
CA HIS A 40 -25.04 27.19 -12.37
C HIS A 40 -25.28 26.96 -10.88
N GLN A 41 -24.72 27.82 -10.01
CA GLN A 41 -24.97 27.77 -8.57
C GLN A 41 -26.29 28.51 -8.27
N ALA A 42 -27.35 27.79 -7.94
CA ALA A 42 -28.60 28.39 -7.49
C ALA A 42 -28.57 28.57 -5.96
N THR A 43 -28.64 29.82 -5.49
CA THR A 43 -28.83 30.15 -4.07
C THR A 43 -30.31 30.42 -3.82
N MET A 44 -30.92 29.69 -2.87
CA MET A 44 -32.35 29.84 -2.54
C MET A 44 -32.53 30.29 -1.09
N ARG A 45 -33.45 31.24 -0.87
CA ARG A 45 -33.84 31.66 0.49
C ARG A 45 -35.01 30.81 0.98
N THR A 46 -35.00 30.47 2.27
CA THR A 46 -36.11 29.78 2.92
C THR A 46 -37.43 30.54 2.69
N GLY A 47 -38.43 29.87 2.10
CA GLY A 47 -39.75 30.44 1.80
C GLY A 47 -39.96 31.00 0.37
N GLN A 48 -38.95 30.93 -0.50
CA GLN A 48 -39.09 31.36 -1.89
C GLN A 48 -39.73 30.26 -2.76
N LEU A 49 -40.78 30.60 -3.52
CA LEU A 49 -41.43 29.67 -4.45
C LEU A 49 -40.44 29.20 -5.53
N VAL A 50 -40.33 27.88 -5.74
CA VAL A 50 -39.48 27.29 -6.78
C VAL A 50 -40.07 27.62 -8.14
N THR A 51 -39.65 28.74 -8.74
CA THR A 51 -39.92 28.97 -10.16
C THR A 51 -38.93 28.15 -10.98
N SER A 52 -39.44 27.48 -11.99
CA SER A 52 -38.78 26.41 -12.76
C SER A 52 -37.45 26.82 -13.40
N GLN A 53 -36.33 26.61 -12.70
CA GLN A 53 -34.98 26.76 -13.26
C GLN A 53 -34.22 25.42 -13.26
N TRP A 54 -33.47 25.18 -14.34
CA TRP A 54 -32.55 24.06 -14.50
C TRP A 54 -31.25 24.41 -13.78
N ILE A 55 -30.77 23.52 -12.90
CA ILE A 55 -29.73 23.88 -11.92
C ILE A 55 -28.41 23.12 -12.08
N CYS A 56 -28.42 21.94 -12.70
CA CYS A 56 -27.19 21.20 -12.97
C CYS A 56 -27.33 20.30 -14.19
N GLU A 57 -26.19 19.92 -14.76
CA GLU A 57 -26.04 18.96 -15.85
C GLU A 57 -25.40 17.70 -15.26
N LEU A 58 -26.15 16.59 -15.21
CA LEU A 58 -25.65 15.32 -14.65
C LEU A 58 -24.64 14.66 -15.59
N PHE A 59 -24.91 14.73 -16.89
CA PHE A 59 -24.09 14.27 -18.01
C PHE A 59 -24.24 15.30 -19.15
N PRO A 60 -23.28 15.41 -20.09
CA PRO A 60 -23.43 16.27 -21.27
C PRO A 60 -24.81 16.09 -21.95
N GLY A 61 -25.64 17.13 -21.94
CA GLY A 61 -26.99 17.17 -22.49
C GLY A 61 -28.14 16.81 -21.54
N VAL A 62 -27.89 16.45 -20.28
CA VAL A 62 -28.94 16.04 -19.31
C VAL A 62 -29.07 17.04 -18.16
N TYR A 63 -30.05 17.93 -18.27
CA TYR A 63 -30.32 18.95 -17.25
C TYR A 63 -31.28 18.45 -16.16
N VAL A 64 -31.09 18.94 -14.93
CA VAL A 64 -31.90 18.63 -13.75
C VAL A 64 -32.71 19.86 -13.29
N LYS A 65 -34.00 19.65 -13.04
CA LYS A 65 -34.94 20.64 -12.50
C LYS A 65 -35.34 20.23 -11.09
N ILE A 66 -35.21 21.12 -10.12
CA ILE A 66 -35.78 20.91 -8.78
C ILE A 66 -37.30 21.07 -8.86
N LEU A 67 -38.02 20.08 -8.35
CA LEU A 67 -39.47 20.06 -8.24
C LEU A 67 -39.95 20.48 -6.85
N ASP A 68 -39.25 20.05 -5.79
CA ASP A 68 -39.65 20.32 -4.40
C ASP A 68 -38.43 20.26 -3.47
N VAL A 69 -38.50 20.88 -2.29
CA VAL A 69 -37.46 20.81 -1.25
C VAL A 69 -38.09 20.45 0.08
N ASP A 70 -37.77 19.26 0.60
CA ASP A 70 -38.22 18.79 1.90
C ASP A 70 -37.21 19.16 2.99
N THR A 71 -37.72 19.76 4.05
CA THR A 71 -36.98 20.10 5.27
C THR A 71 -37.51 19.23 6.41
N ASP A 72 -37.09 17.97 6.46
CA ASP A 72 -37.41 17.12 7.59
C ASP A 72 -36.64 17.58 8.83
N ALA A 73 -37.35 18.26 9.73
CA ALA A 73 -36.81 18.83 10.95
C ALA A 73 -36.15 17.79 11.88
N LYS A 74 -36.46 16.50 11.73
CA LYS A 74 -35.89 15.44 12.59
C LYS A 74 -34.49 14.98 12.18
N ILE A 75 -34.11 15.17 10.92
CA ILE A 75 -32.84 14.65 10.37
C ILE A 75 -31.82 15.78 10.14
N GLY A 76 -32.24 17.04 10.22
CA GLY A 76 -31.34 18.19 10.05
C GLY A 76 -30.74 18.29 8.64
N ARG A 77 -31.31 17.58 7.66
CA ARG A 77 -30.87 17.57 6.26
C ARG A 77 -31.99 18.09 5.36
N GLN A 78 -31.65 18.98 4.42
CA GLN A 78 -32.56 19.41 3.37
C GLN A 78 -32.45 18.45 2.19
N ARG A 79 -33.58 18.07 1.59
CA ARG A 79 -33.62 17.19 0.40
C ARG A 79 -34.32 17.92 -0.72
N ALA A 80 -33.87 17.73 -1.97
CA ALA A 80 -34.61 18.22 -3.13
C ALA A 80 -35.14 17.07 -3.99
N LEU A 81 -36.42 17.11 -4.33
CA LEU A 81 -37.01 16.27 -5.36
C LEU A 81 -36.61 16.85 -6.71
N VAL A 82 -36.02 16.05 -7.58
CA VAL A 82 -35.56 16.50 -8.90
C VAL A 82 -36.23 15.76 -10.05
N LYS A 83 -36.27 16.39 -11.23
CA LYS A 83 -36.70 15.82 -12.51
C LYS A 83 -35.75 16.22 -13.63
N THR A 84 -35.32 15.27 -14.46
CA THR A 84 -34.47 15.58 -15.64
C THR A 84 -35.30 16.02 -16.86
N GLN A 85 -34.66 16.68 -17.84
CA GLN A 85 -35.30 17.08 -19.11
C GLN A 85 -35.95 15.90 -19.85
N LEU A 86 -35.38 14.71 -19.70
CA LEU A 86 -35.88 13.50 -20.32
C LEU A 86 -37.15 12.96 -19.64
N SER A 87 -37.64 13.57 -18.56
CA SER A 87 -38.81 13.11 -17.79
C SER A 87 -38.67 11.74 -17.10
N PHE A 88 -37.54 11.04 -17.27
CA PHE A 88 -37.35 9.64 -16.86
C PHE A 88 -36.71 9.47 -15.47
N ILE A 89 -36.10 10.51 -14.90
CA ILE A 89 -35.46 10.42 -13.58
C ILE A 89 -36.22 11.35 -12.63
N ARG A 90 -36.85 10.75 -11.62
CA ARG A 90 -37.46 11.43 -10.48
C ARG A 90 -36.91 10.82 -9.20
N GLY A 91 -36.27 11.63 -8.36
CA GLY A 91 -35.61 11.13 -7.15
C GLY A 91 -35.25 12.25 -6.18
N TRP A 92 -34.81 11.88 -4.98
CA TRP A 92 -34.37 12.82 -3.95
C TRP A 92 -32.84 12.94 -3.97
N ILE A 93 -32.34 14.17 -3.93
CA ILE A 93 -30.92 14.48 -3.72
C ILE A 93 -30.73 15.13 -2.35
N SER A 94 -29.66 14.76 -1.66
CA SER A 94 -29.29 15.35 -0.37
C SER A 94 -28.59 16.70 -0.59
N ILE A 95 -29.02 17.73 0.13
CA ILE A 95 -28.41 19.05 0.12
C ILE A 95 -27.65 19.21 1.44
N ARG A 96 -26.31 19.24 1.38
CA ARG A 96 -25.48 19.45 2.57
C ARG A 96 -25.30 20.94 2.82
N THR A 97 -25.40 21.37 4.08
CA THR A 97 -25.05 22.73 4.48
C THR A 97 -24.00 22.71 5.58
N SER A 98 -22.78 23.13 5.24
CA SER A 98 -21.88 23.77 6.19
C SER A 98 -21.46 25.10 5.58
N ARG A 99 -21.77 26.20 6.28
CA ARG A 99 -21.40 27.58 5.92
C ARG A 99 -21.73 28.00 4.46
N SER A 100 -23.03 28.07 4.15
CA SER A 100 -23.59 28.88 3.03
C SER A 100 -23.22 28.50 1.58
N SER A 101 -22.83 27.25 1.32
CA SER A 101 -22.75 26.71 -0.04
C SER A 101 -23.61 25.45 -0.18
N TYR A 102 -24.47 25.45 -1.20
CA TYR A 102 -25.32 24.30 -1.56
C TYR A 102 -24.49 23.36 -2.43
N LEU A 103 -24.24 22.15 -1.93
CA LEU A 103 -23.62 21.06 -2.68
C LEU A 103 -24.64 19.93 -2.81
N VAL A 104 -24.87 19.51 -4.05
CA VAL A 104 -25.66 18.33 -4.39
C VAL A 104 -24.71 17.14 -4.29
N GLU A 105 -24.85 16.31 -3.25
CA GLU A 105 -24.15 15.03 -3.16
C GLU A 105 -25.07 13.90 -3.66
N ALA A 106 -24.49 12.89 -4.31
CA ALA A 106 -25.18 11.64 -4.58
C ALA A 106 -25.54 10.94 -3.25
N CYS A 107 -26.77 10.48 -3.08
CA CYS A 107 -27.17 9.69 -1.92
C CYS A 107 -26.41 8.35 -1.91
N SER A 108 -26.10 7.81 -0.73
CA SER A 108 -25.45 6.49 -0.61
C SER A 108 -26.34 5.38 -1.16
N GLU A 109 -25.74 4.29 -1.67
CA GLU A 109 -26.46 3.14 -2.28
C GLU A 109 -27.57 2.57 -1.41
N ASP A 110 -27.37 2.53 -0.08
CA ASP A 110 -28.38 2.05 0.90
C ASP A 110 -29.60 3.01 1.05
N GLU A 111 -29.48 4.25 0.59
CA GLU A 111 -30.49 5.31 0.69
C GLU A 111 -31.16 5.61 -0.67
N CYS A 112 -30.71 4.97 -1.77
CA CYS A 112 -31.19 5.17 -3.15
C CYS A 112 -32.49 4.43 -3.50
N CYS A 113 -33.25 3.95 -2.52
CA CYS A 113 -34.44 3.09 -2.72
C CYS A 113 -35.65 3.77 -3.38
N LEU A 114 -35.53 4.97 -3.93
CA LEU A 114 -36.61 5.65 -4.68
C LEU A 114 -36.03 6.48 -5.83
N PHE A 115 -35.33 5.81 -6.74
CA PHE A 115 -35.40 6.18 -8.15
C PHE A 115 -36.60 5.44 -8.74
N ASP A 116 -37.76 6.08 -8.80
CA ASP A 116 -38.89 5.56 -9.58
C ASP A 116 -38.61 5.79 -11.08
N LEU A 117 -37.69 5.00 -11.63
CA LEU A 117 -37.97 4.42 -12.93
C LEU A 117 -39.09 3.41 -12.69
N PRO A 118 -40.19 3.41 -13.48
CA PRO A 118 -41.20 2.38 -13.35
C PRO A 118 -40.55 1.01 -13.64
N GLY A 119 -40.14 0.29 -12.59
CA GLY A 119 -39.61 -1.08 -12.66
C GLY A 119 -38.11 -1.29 -12.93
N SER A 120 -37.19 -0.36 -12.65
CA SER A 120 -35.77 -0.53 -13.07
C SER A 120 -34.96 -1.61 -12.35
N ASN A 121 -35.37 -2.06 -11.16
CA ASN A 121 -34.72 -3.22 -10.53
C ASN A 121 -35.22 -4.56 -11.11
N GLN A 122 -36.10 -4.51 -12.11
CA GLN A 122 -36.60 -5.67 -12.83
C GLN A 122 -36.66 -5.37 -14.34
N ILE A 123 -35.50 -5.27 -14.97
CA ILE A 123 -35.44 -5.42 -16.44
C ILE A 123 -35.72 -6.90 -16.72
N CYS A 124 -36.92 -7.20 -17.21
CA CYS A 124 -37.40 -8.59 -17.39
C CYS A 124 -37.33 -9.44 -16.10
N GLY A 125 -37.57 -8.84 -14.91
CA GLY A 125 -37.55 -9.57 -13.63
C GLY A 125 -36.17 -9.81 -13.01
N CYS A 126 -35.09 -9.21 -13.53
CA CYS A 126 -33.72 -9.37 -13.01
C CYS A 126 -33.24 -8.11 -12.28
N GLU A 127 -32.73 -8.27 -11.05
CA GLU A 127 -31.98 -7.22 -10.33
C GLU A 127 -30.63 -7.00 -11.03
N LEU A 128 -30.37 -5.77 -11.45
CA LEU A 128 -29.06 -5.36 -11.93
C LEU A 128 -28.11 -5.22 -10.76
N ARG A 129 -27.17 -6.16 -10.67
CA ARG A 129 -26.06 -6.13 -9.72
C ARG A 129 -24.79 -5.79 -10.48
N SER A 130 -23.91 -5.04 -9.81
CA SER A 130 -22.59 -4.64 -10.33
C SER A 130 -21.61 -5.81 -10.44
N ASP A 131 -21.99 -7.02 -10.01
CA ASP A 131 -21.12 -8.18 -10.12
C ASP A 131 -21.09 -8.71 -11.57
N PRO A 132 -19.91 -9.09 -12.10
CA PRO A 132 -19.77 -9.59 -13.47
C PRO A 132 -20.71 -10.74 -13.81
N SER A 133 -20.97 -11.63 -12.85
CA SER A 133 -21.89 -12.76 -12.99
C SER A 133 -23.35 -12.33 -13.14
N GLY A 134 -23.79 -11.35 -12.34
CA GLY A 134 -25.14 -10.77 -12.42
C GLY A 134 -25.36 -10.09 -13.76
N LEU A 135 -24.42 -9.25 -14.19
CA LEU A 135 -24.47 -8.56 -15.47
C LEU A 135 -24.46 -9.55 -16.65
N ALA A 136 -23.60 -10.58 -16.62
CA ALA A 136 -23.62 -11.64 -17.62
C ALA A 136 -24.97 -12.37 -17.70
N GLY A 137 -25.61 -12.62 -16.55
CA GLY A 137 -26.97 -13.18 -16.50
C GLY A 137 -28.01 -12.28 -17.17
N VAL A 138 -27.96 -10.97 -16.92
CA VAL A 138 -28.84 -9.98 -17.57
C VAL A 138 -28.62 -9.96 -19.08
N ILE A 139 -27.37 -9.94 -19.53
CA ILE A 139 -27.01 -9.95 -20.96
C ILE A 139 -27.51 -11.22 -21.65
N ARG A 140 -27.34 -12.39 -21.02
CA ARG A 140 -27.81 -13.67 -21.54
C ARG A 140 -29.32 -13.70 -21.70
N ASN A 141 -30.04 -13.21 -20.70
CA ASN A 141 -31.51 -13.14 -20.71
C ASN A 141 -32.00 -12.18 -21.79
N LEU A 142 -31.39 -11.00 -21.90
CA LEU A 142 -31.70 -10.00 -22.92
C LEU A 142 -31.44 -10.56 -24.33
N THR A 143 -30.27 -11.17 -24.54
CA THR A 143 -29.88 -11.81 -25.80
C THR A 143 -30.86 -12.91 -26.20
N SER A 144 -31.25 -13.75 -25.24
CA SER A 144 -32.23 -14.82 -25.47
C SER A 144 -33.61 -14.27 -25.78
N HIS A 145 -34.03 -13.19 -25.12
CA HIS A 145 -35.31 -12.53 -25.36
C HIS A 145 -35.38 -11.92 -26.76
N ILE A 146 -34.33 -11.23 -27.21
CA ILE A 146 -34.24 -10.68 -28.57
C ILE A 146 -34.32 -11.79 -29.61
N LYS A 147 -33.54 -12.88 -29.43
CA LYS A 147 -33.51 -14.02 -30.36
C LYS A 147 -34.86 -14.74 -30.50
N ARG A 148 -35.70 -14.72 -29.47
CA ARG A 148 -37.04 -15.34 -29.47
C ARG A 148 -38.11 -14.52 -30.17
N GLN A 149 -37.85 -13.24 -30.47
CA GLN A 149 -38.84 -12.40 -31.14
C GLN A 149 -39.02 -12.85 -32.60
N PRO A 150 -40.26 -12.98 -33.10
CA PRO A 150 -40.51 -13.42 -34.48
C PRO A 150 -39.86 -12.47 -35.50
N ASP A 151 -39.90 -11.16 -35.21
CA ASP A 151 -39.29 -10.12 -36.05
C ASP A 151 -37.78 -10.26 -36.16
N PHE A 152 -37.11 -10.86 -35.17
CA PHE A 152 -35.66 -11.10 -35.22
C PHE A 152 -35.30 -12.12 -36.30
N GLY A 153 -36.07 -13.21 -36.41
CA GLY A 153 -35.87 -14.22 -37.46
C GLY A 153 -36.08 -13.64 -38.85
N THR A 154 -37.09 -12.79 -39.02
CA THR A 154 -37.31 -12.07 -40.28
C THR A 154 -36.16 -11.13 -40.63
N LEU A 155 -35.67 -10.36 -39.65
CA LEU A 155 -34.56 -9.41 -39.83
C LEU A 155 -33.19 -10.07 -40.10
N THR A 156 -33.03 -11.35 -39.73
CA THR A 156 -31.77 -12.10 -39.87
C THR A 156 -31.76 -13.10 -41.01
N SER A 157 -32.92 -13.38 -41.63
CA SER A 157 -33.00 -14.31 -42.76
C SER A 157 -32.14 -13.84 -43.95
N ALA A 158 -31.40 -14.78 -44.54
CA ALA A 158 -30.60 -14.53 -45.74
C ALA A 158 -31.45 -13.94 -46.88
N ASP A 159 -32.70 -14.40 -47.01
CA ASP A 159 -33.63 -13.89 -48.03
C ASP A 159 -34.01 -12.43 -47.80
N PHE A 160 -34.14 -12.01 -46.53
CA PHE A 160 -34.42 -10.62 -46.18
C PHE A 160 -33.20 -9.72 -46.44
N ILE A 161 -31.99 -10.19 -46.12
CA ILE A 161 -30.73 -9.46 -46.36
C ILE A 161 -30.45 -9.35 -47.86
N VAL A 162 -30.65 -10.43 -48.62
CA VAL A 162 -30.50 -10.45 -50.08
C VAL A 162 -31.56 -9.56 -50.72
N SER A 163 -32.82 -9.61 -50.25
CA SER A 163 -33.88 -8.71 -50.71
C SER A 163 -33.55 -7.25 -50.42
N GLN A 164 -33.04 -6.91 -49.22
CA GLN A 164 -32.57 -5.56 -48.90
C GLN A 164 -31.40 -5.12 -49.78
N ARG A 165 -30.40 -5.98 -50.00
CA ARG A 165 -29.24 -5.66 -50.84
C ARG A 165 -29.65 -5.46 -52.30
N LEU A 166 -30.48 -6.36 -52.85
CA LEU A 166 -31.03 -6.21 -54.19
C LEU A 166 -31.87 -4.93 -54.31
N GLN A 167 -32.77 -4.66 -53.37
CA GLN A 167 -33.55 -3.42 -53.36
C GLN A 167 -32.69 -2.16 -53.20
N SER A 168 -31.58 -2.23 -52.47
CA SER A 168 -30.61 -1.12 -52.36
C SER A 168 -29.82 -0.88 -53.65
N LEU A 169 -29.57 -1.93 -54.43
CA LEU A 169 -28.95 -1.83 -55.75
C LEU A 169 -29.95 -1.29 -56.80
N PHE A 170 -31.22 -1.70 -56.72
CA PHE A 170 -32.28 -1.18 -57.59
C PHE A 170 -32.81 0.21 -57.17
N ARG A 171 -32.47 0.69 -55.96
CA ARG A 171 -32.84 2.02 -55.43
C ARG A 171 -32.36 3.18 -56.28
N VAL A 172 -31.27 3.00 -57.05
CA VAL A 172 -30.75 4.02 -57.98
C VAL A 172 -31.71 4.24 -59.16
N ALA A 173 -32.63 3.31 -59.44
CA ALA A 173 -33.48 3.35 -60.63
C ALA A 173 -34.97 3.66 -60.37
N SER A 174 -35.49 3.54 -59.14
CA SER A 174 -36.96 3.50 -58.94
C SER A 174 -37.53 4.29 -57.75
N GLY A 175 -36.76 5.16 -57.08
CA GLY A 175 -37.30 6.24 -56.23
C GLY A 175 -38.28 5.82 -55.12
N GLY A 176 -38.15 4.61 -54.55
CA GLY A 176 -39.10 4.08 -53.56
C GLY A 176 -38.47 3.86 -52.17
N ASP A 177 -38.90 4.66 -51.18
CA ASP A 177 -38.47 4.59 -49.77
C ASP A 177 -39.09 3.43 -48.95
N ASN A 178 -40.05 2.70 -49.52
CA ASN A 178 -40.93 1.78 -48.77
C ASN A 178 -40.19 0.60 -48.09
N ALA A 179 -39.16 0.03 -48.71
CA ALA A 179 -38.41 -1.10 -48.11
C ALA A 179 -37.58 -0.72 -46.88
N ASN A 180 -37.11 0.53 -46.80
CA ASN A 180 -36.40 1.02 -45.61
C ASN A 180 -37.38 1.19 -44.45
N LEU A 181 -38.58 1.68 -44.76
CA LEU A 181 -39.66 1.88 -43.80
C LEU A 181 -40.12 0.55 -43.17
N ASP A 182 -40.25 -0.53 -43.94
CA ASP A 182 -40.66 -1.83 -43.40
C ASP A 182 -39.59 -2.43 -42.48
N ALA A 183 -38.31 -2.36 -42.86
CA ALA A 183 -37.20 -2.80 -42.01
C ALA A 183 -37.09 -1.96 -40.73
N GLN A 184 -37.29 -0.65 -40.82
CA GLN A 184 -37.33 0.22 -39.64
C GLN A 184 -38.53 -0.12 -38.74
N ARG A 185 -39.72 -0.35 -39.29
CA ARG A 185 -40.90 -0.76 -38.51
C ARG A 185 -40.68 -2.07 -37.75
N LEU A 186 -40.08 -3.06 -38.40
CA LEU A 186 -39.71 -4.33 -37.74
C LEU A 186 -38.70 -4.11 -36.61
N ARG A 187 -37.69 -3.23 -36.80
CA ARG A 187 -36.75 -2.88 -35.73
C ARG A 187 -37.45 -2.15 -34.57
N TRP A 188 -38.33 -1.19 -34.86
CA TRP A 188 -39.13 -0.47 -33.86
C TRP A 188 -39.99 -1.46 -33.03
N SER A 189 -40.68 -2.39 -33.71
CA SER A 189 -41.46 -3.45 -33.07
C SER A 189 -40.59 -4.32 -32.16
N LEU A 190 -39.45 -4.79 -32.66
CA LEU A 190 -38.52 -5.60 -31.89
C LEU A 190 -38.01 -4.87 -30.64
N TRP A 191 -37.57 -3.62 -30.76
CA TRP A 191 -37.09 -2.86 -29.60
C TRP A 191 -38.20 -2.55 -28.60
N ALA A 192 -39.42 -2.31 -29.07
CA ALA A 192 -40.57 -2.18 -28.18
C ALA A 192 -40.77 -3.42 -27.29
N THR A 193 -40.47 -4.63 -27.77
CA THR A 193 -40.60 -5.86 -26.96
C THR A 193 -39.67 -5.94 -25.75
N LEU A 194 -38.62 -5.11 -25.69
CA LEU A 194 -37.72 -5.02 -24.54
C LEU A 194 -38.31 -4.19 -23.39
N SER A 195 -39.27 -3.32 -23.70
CA SER A 195 -39.93 -2.46 -22.71
C SER A 195 -41.23 -3.10 -22.21
N PRO A 196 -41.51 -3.04 -20.90
CA PRO A 196 -42.80 -3.47 -20.35
C PRO A 196 -43.97 -2.69 -20.95
N ASN A 197 -43.76 -1.41 -21.30
CA ASN A 197 -44.78 -0.55 -21.93
C ASN A 197 -44.89 -0.74 -23.44
N ARG A 198 -44.12 -1.67 -24.02
CA ARG A 198 -44.02 -1.87 -25.47
C ARG A 198 -43.62 -0.59 -26.21
N SER A 199 -42.80 0.23 -25.57
CA SER A 199 -42.30 1.50 -26.09
C SER A 199 -40.89 1.29 -26.63
N SER A 200 -40.69 1.44 -27.94
CA SER A 200 -39.36 1.25 -28.55
C SER A 200 -38.29 2.22 -28.03
N PRO A 201 -38.56 3.52 -27.75
CA PRO A 201 -37.57 4.39 -27.15
C PRO A 201 -37.14 3.90 -25.77
N GLU A 202 -38.06 3.35 -24.99
CA GLU A 202 -37.79 2.77 -23.68
C GLU A 202 -36.97 1.47 -23.80
N GLY A 203 -37.32 0.60 -24.74
CA GLY A 203 -36.53 -0.62 -25.02
C GLY A 203 -35.12 -0.33 -25.50
N LEU A 204 -34.93 0.71 -26.33
CA LEU A 204 -33.60 1.20 -26.73
C LEU A 204 -32.83 1.80 -25.56
N ALA A 205 -33.50 2.51 -24.65
CA ALA A 205 -32.86 3.05 -23.45
C ALA A 205 -32.39 1.93 -22.52
N ILE A 206 -33.21 0.89 -22.31
CA ILE A 206 -32.83 -0.32 -21.57
C ILE A 206 -31.58 -0.95 -22.18
N LEU A 207 -31.59 -1.17 -23.50
CA LEU A 207 -30.45 -1.72 -24.21
C LEU A 207 -29.19 -0.84 -24.06
N ALA A 208 -29.34 0.47 -24.21
CA ALA A 208 -28.24 1.41 -24.10
C ALA A 208 -27.57 1.35 -22.71
N VAL A 209 -28.38 1.29 -21.65
CA VAL A 209 -27.90 1.13 -20.27
C VAL A 209 -27.11 -0.17 -20.12
N VAL A 210 -27.64 -1.30 -20.60
CA VAL A 210 -26.95 -2.61 -20.51
C VAL A 210 -25.62 -2.59 -21.25
N MET A 211 -25.55 -1.98 -22.44
CA MET A 211 -24.31 -1.90 -23.21
C MET A 211 -23.26 -0.99 -22.57
N LEU A 212 -23.69 0.14 -21.98
CA LEU A 212 -22.80 1.02 -21.22
C LEU A 212 -22.25 0.29 -19.98
N GLN A 213 -23.10 -0.37 -19.22
CA GLN A 213 -22.68 -1.14 -18.04
C GLN A 213 -21.73 -2.29 -18.39
N LEU A 214 -21.97 -2.98 -19.50
CA LEU A 214 -21.05 -4.02 -19.99
C LEU A 214 -19.67 -3.44 -20.30
N ARG A 215 -19.62 -2.32 -21.01
CA ARG A 215 -18.36 -1.63 -21.29
C ARG A 215 -17.67 -1.17 -20.01
N ASP A 216 -18.41 -0.57 -19.09
CA ASP A 216 -17.86 -0.05 -17.84
C ASP A 216 -17.32 -1.18 -16.95
N ALA A 217 -18.02 -2.32 -16.86
CA ALA A 217 -17.54 -3.50 -16.15
C ALA A 217 -16.25 -4.06 -16.75
N ILE A 218 -16.10 -4.04 -18.09
CA ILE A 218 -14.86 -4.47 -18.76
C ILE A 218 -13.72 -3.47 -18.49
N LEU A 219 -13.99 -2.16 -18.46
CA LEU A 219 -13.00 -1.14 -18.12
C LEU A 219 -12.61 -1.16 -16.63
N GLU A 220 -13.53 -1.53 -15.74
CA GLU A 220 -13.21 -1.80 -14.35
C GLU A 220 -12.26 -3.00 -14.24
N MET A 221 -12.53 -4.07 -14.99
CA MET A 221 -11.66 -5.24 -15.07
C MET A 221 -10.25 -4.89 -15.58
N ASP A 222 -10.14 -4.02 -16.59
CA ASP A 222 -8.86 -3.45 -17.05
C ASP A 222 -8.07 -2.80 -15.91
N SER A 223 -8.72 -1.93 -15.13
CA SER A 223 -8.09 -1.26 -13.99
C SER A 223 -7.61 -2.25 -12.92
N LEU A 224 -8.41 -3.28 -12.64
CA LEU A 224 -8.06 -4.32 -11.65
C LEU A 224 -6.89 -5.19 -12.12
N LEU A 225 -6.82 -5.50 -13.41
CA LEU A 225 -5.71 -6.27 -14.00
C LEU A 225 -4.41 -5.45 -14.07
N MET A 226 -4.50 -4.15 -14.36
CA MET A 226 -3.33 -3.25 -14.28
C MET A 226 -2.78 -3.13 -12.87
N ARG A 227 -3.67 -3.03 -11.86
CA ARG A 227 -3.25 -3.08 -10.46
C ARG A 227 -2.56 -4.41 -10.11
N LEU A 228 -3.08 -5.54 -10.59
CA LEU A 228 -2.41 -6.84 -10.39
C LEU A 228 -1.04 -6.88 -11.08
N HIS A 229 -0.91 -6.30 -12.29
CA HIS A 229 0.37 -6.18 -12.98
C HIS A 229 1.40 -5.44 -12.13
N GLU A 230 1.05 -4.26 -11.61
CA GLU A 230 1.91 -3.46 -10.72
C GLU A 230 2.27 -4.23 -9.45
N GLU A 231 1.30 -4.90 -8.83
CA GLU A 231 1.55 -5.72 -7.65
C GLU A 231 2.52 -6.87 -7.93
N PHE A 232 2.46 -7.53 -9.09
CA PHE A 232 3.44 -8.55 -9.47
C PHE A 232 4.83 -7.95 -9.73
N VAL A 233 4.93 -6.80 -10.39
CA VAL A 233 6.22 -6.10 -10.59
C VAL A 233 6.86 -5.75 -9.25
N CYS A 234 6.07 -5.29 -8.27
CA CYS A 234 6.56 -5.00 -6.92
C CYS A 234 6.95 -6.25 -6.11
N LEU A 235 6.51 -7.44 -6.51
CA LEU A 235 6.84 -8.71 -5.87
C LEU A 235 8.05 -9.41 -6.53
N GLU A 236 8.71 -8.77 -7.51
CA GLU A 236 9.91 -9.29 -8.16
C GLU A 236 11.09 -9.28 -7.17
N ASP A 237 11.09 -10.26 -6.26
CA ASP A 237 12.14 -10.54 -5.31
C ASP A 237 12.91 -11.77 -5.81
N THR A 238 14.10 -11.53 -6.35
CA THR A 238 14.99 -12.56 -6.89
C THR A 238 15.34 -13.62 -5.84
N ASP A 239 15.38 -13.24 -4.56
CA ASP A 239 15.77 -14.14 -3.47
C ASP A 239 14.63 -15.12 -3.17
N ALA A 240 13.38 -14.65 -3.18
CA ALA A 240 12.22 -15.51 -3.00
C ALA A 240 12.08 -16.51 -4.17
N GLU A 241 12.26 -16.08 -5.41
CA GLU A 241 12.20 -16.98 -6.56
C GLU A 241 13.33 -18.03 -6.53
N ALA A 242 14.55 -17.62 -6.16
CA ALA A 242 15.69 -18.52 -6.01
C ALA A 242 15.45 -19.55 -4.90
N LEU A 243 14.94 -19.12 -3.73
CA LEU A 243 14.68 -20.00 -2.59
C LEU A 243 13.65 -21.09 -2.90
N PHE A 244 12.65 -20.78 -3.73
CA PHE A 244 11.56 -21.70 -4.09
C PHE A 244 11.70 -22.35 -5.47
N ASN A 245 12.83 -22.16 -6.17
CA ASN A 245 13.04 -22.61 -7.56
C ASN A 245 11.92 -22.18 -8.53
N ALA A 246 11.39 -20.97 -8.34
CA ALA A 246 10.24 -20.42 -9.05
C ALA A 246 10.62 -19.28 -10.01
N SER A 247 11.80 -19.37 -10.62
CA SER A 247 12.37 -18.29 -11.44
C SER A 247 11.47 -17.91 -12.61
N GLY A 248 11.13 -16.62 -12.69
CA GLY A 248 10.33 -16.02 -13.75
C GLY A 248 8.81 -16.20 -13.61
N GLU A 249 8.32 -16.89 -12.57
CA GLU A 249 6.88 -17.05 -12.35
C GLU A 249 6.21 -15.70 -12.08
N THR A 250 6.87 -14.80 -11.33
CA THR A 250 6.34 -13.47 -11.00
C THR A 250 6.27 -12.60 -12.25
N HIS A 251 7.33 -12.58 -13.06
CA HIS A 251 7.37 -11.85 -14.32
C HIS A 251 6.31 -12.37 -15.31
N ALA A 252 6.15 -13.69 -15.43
CA ALA A 252 5.13 -14.30 -16.28
C ALA A 252 3.71 -13.90 -15.84
N ALA A 253 3.44 -13.86 -14.52
CA ALA A 253 2.17 -13.40 -13.98
C ALA A 253 1.91 -11.92 -14.28
N ALA A 254 2.92 -11.06 -14.11
CA ALA A 254 2.86 -9.64 -14.43
C ALA A 254 2.53 -9.43 -15.92
N MET A 255 3.21 -10.13 -16.81
CA MET A 255 2.98 -10.03 -18.26
C MET A 255 1.60 -10.54 -18.66
N LYS A 256 1.12 -11.64 -18.06
CA LYS A 256 -0.23 -12.15 -18.27
C LYS A 256 -1.30 -11.14 -17.83
N ALA A 257 -1.14 -10.52 -16.66
CA ALA A 257 -2.05 -9.48 -16.18
C ALA A 257 -2.14 -8.28 -17.15
N LYS A 258 -0.98 -7.82 -17.67
CA LYS A 258 -0.90 -6.74 -18.65
C LYS A 258 -1.56 -7.10 -19.99
N GLN A 259 -1.36 -8.32 -20.49
CA GLN A 259 -2.00 -8.80 -21.71
C GLN A 259 -3.53 -8.86 -21.56
N LEU A 260 -4.03 -9.33 -20.41
CA LEU A 260 -5.47 -9.36 -20.13
C LEU A 260 -6.06 -7.94 -20.04
N SER A 261 -5.34 -6.98 -19.44
CA SER A 261 -5.74 -5.55 -19.47
C SER A 261 -5.87 -5.02 -20.90
N GLN A 262 -4.87 -5.28 -21.75
CA GLN A 262 -4.91 -4.87 -23.17
C GLN A 262 -6.11 -5.50 -23.89
N ARG A 263 -6.42 -6.75 -23.57
CA ARG A 263 -7.62 -7.44 -24.08
C ARG A 263 -8.91 -6.79 -23.59
N CYS A 264 -9.02 -6.39 -22.31
CA CYS A 264 -10.17 -5.63 -21.81
C CYS A 264 -10.40 -4.36 -22.63
N ARG A 265 -9.34 -3.56 -22.84
CA ARG A 265 -9.42 -2.33 -23.65
C ARG A 265 -9.86 -2.61 -25.08
N HIS A 266 -9.32 -3.66 -25.69
CA HIS A 266 -9.73 -4.08 -27.03
C HIS A 266 -11.22 -4.44 -27.07
N VAL A 267 -11.70 -5.31 -26.17
CA VAL A 267 -13.11 -5.70 -26.12
C VAL A 267 -14.01 -4.49 -25.87
N ALA A 268 -13.67 -3.64 -24.89
CA ALA A 268 -14.43 -2.43 -24.57
C ALA A 268 -14.56 -1.47 -25.76
N ASN A 269 -13.53 -1.39 -26.61
CA ASN A 269 -13.54 -0.55 -27.82
C ASN A 269 -14.31 -1.20 -28.99
N THR A 270 -14.51 -2.52 -28.98
CA THR A 270 -15.31 -3.22 -30.01
C THR A 270 -16.82 -3.22 -29.71
N ILE A 271 -17.24 -2.90 -28.48
CA ILE A 271 -18.65 -2.83 -28.12
C ILE A 271 -19.28 -1.58 -28.75
N THR A 272 -20.33 -1.77 -29.55
CA THR A 272 -21.07 -0.66 -30.15
C THR A 272 -21.67 0.24 -29.08
N LEU A 273 -21.21 1.49 -28.99
CA LEU A 273 -21.73 2.44 -28.01
C LEU A 273 -23.08 3.03 -28.45
N PRO A 274 -24.01 3.24 -27.50
CA PRO A 274 -25.21 4.02 -27.75
C PRO A 274 -24.85 5.44 -28.19
N SER A 275 -25.51 5.92 -29.25
CA SER A 275 -25.35 7.29 -29.71
C SER A 275 -26.72 7.93 -29.99
N SER A 276 -26.77 9.26 -30.03
CA SER A 276 -27.99 9.99 -30.41
C SER A 276 -28.51 9.58 -31.79
N ALA A 277 -27.63 9.10 -32.66
CA ALA A 277 -27.98 8.59 -33.97
C ALA A 277 -28.85 7.32 -33.93
N TRP A 278 -28.90 6.57 -32.82
CA TRP A 278 -29.75 5.38 -32.72
C TRP A 278 -31.23 5.70 -32.90
N PHE A 279 -31.67 6.89 -32.50
CA PHE A 279 -33.06 7.32 -32.71
C PHE A 279 -33.38 7.67 -34.17
N ALA A 280 -32.38 8.14 -34.92
CA ALA A 280 -32.50 8.41 -36.36
C ALA A 280 -32.28 7.13 -37.20
N HIS A 281 -31.42 6.24 -36.71
CA HIS A 281 -30.94 5.05 -37.38
C HIS A 281 -30.88 3.89 -36.39
N LEU A 282 -32.02 3.19 -36.25
CA LEU A 282 -32.13 2.08 -35.31
C LEU A 282 -31.02 1.06 -35.53
N PRO A 283 -30.29 0.67 -34.47
CA PRO A 283 -29.20 -0.29 -34.57
C PRO A 283 -29.73 -1.62 -35.12
N ASN A 284 -28.87 -2.34 -35.83
CA ASN A 284 -29.22 -3.67 -36.33
C ASN A 284 -29.28 -4.65 -35.14
N PRO A 285 -30.44 -5.28 -34.85
CA PRO A 285 -30.57 -6.20 -33.72
C PRO A 285 -29.58 -7.37 -33.77
N ALA A 286 -29.24 -7.85 -34.98
CA ALA A 286 -28.28 -8.93 -35.17
C ALA A 286 -26.87 -8.53 -34.69
N SER A 287 -26.44 -7.31 -35.00
CA SER A 287 -25.14 -6.78 -34.58
C SER A 287 -25.10 -6.61 -33.06
N ILE A 288 -26.15 -6.05 -32.47
CA ILE A 288 -26.26 -5.86 -31.02
C ILE A 288 -26.21 -7.21 -30.28
N VAL A 289 -26.94 -8.22 -30.77
CA VAL A 289 -26.92 -9.57 -30.18
C VAL A 289 -25.53 -10.20 -30.25
N VAL A 290 -24.79 -9.99 -31.34
CA VAL A 290 -23.40 -10.47 -31.48
C VAL A 290 -22.48 -9.74 -30.49
N ASP A 291 -22.60 -8.43 -30.35
CA ASP A 291 -21.77 -7.64 -29.44
C ASP A 291 -22.07 -7.96 -27.96
N LEU A 292 -23.34 -8.13 -27.60
CA LEU A 292 -23.76 -8.56 -26.27
C LEU A 292 -23.22 -9.95 -25.93
N ALA A 293 -23.36 -10.93 -26.84
CA ALA A 293 -22.85 -12.28 -26.63
C ALA A 293 -21.31 -12.29 -26.50
N ARG A 294 -20.60 -11.55 -27.37
CA ARG A 294 -19.14 -11.43 -27.31
C ARG A 294 -18.68 -10.78 -26.01
N GLY A 295 -19.36 -9.72 -25.57
CA GLY A 295 -19.01 -9.03 -24.33
C GLY A 295 -19.34 -9.87 -23.09
N GLU A 296 -20.44 -10.63 -23.09
CA GLU A 296 -20.76 -11.61 -22.02
C GLU A 296 -19.66 -12.66 -21.88
N GLU A 297 -19.28 -13.31 -22.99
CA GLU A 297 -18.24 -14.33 -23.02
C GLU A 297 -16.90 -13.77 -22.53
N ALA A 298 -16.51 -12.60 -23.05
CA ALA A 298 -15.28 -11.93 -22.63
C ALA A 298 -15.30 -11.56 -21.14
N LEU A 299 -16.42 -11.04 -20.62
CA LEU A 299 -16.53 -10.66 -19.22
C LEU A 299 -16.35 -11.86 -18.28
N LEU A 300 -16.97 -13.00 -18.60
CA LEU A 300 -16.84 -14.24 -17.82
C LEU A 300 -15.40 -14.78 -17.86
N GLU A 301 -14.80 -14.86 -19.05
CA GLU A 301 -13.43 -15.35 -19.21
C GLU A 301 -12.41 -14.46 -18.47
N LEU A 302 -12.53 -13.14 -18.61
CA LEU A 302 -11.66 -12.18 -17.92
C LEU A 302 -11.82 -12.26 -16.40
N HIS A 303 -13.04 -12.48 -15.91
CA HIS A 303 -13.30 -12.67 -14.50
C HIS A 303 -12.62 -13.93 -13.94
N ASP A 304 -12.71 -15.06 -14.66
CA ASP A 304 -12.07 -16.31 -14.26
C ASP A 304 -10.54 -16.20 -14.29
N GLU A 305 -9.97 -15.58 -15.33
CA GLU A 305 -8.54 -15.34 -15.43
C GLU A 305 -8.00 -14.41 -14.34
N LYS A 306 -8.76 -13.35 -13.99
CA LYS A 306 -8.45 -12.50 -12.83
C LYS A 306 -8.43 -13.32 -11.55
N ALA A 307 -9.38 -14.23 -11.35
CA ALA A 307 -9.42 -15.07 -10.15
C ALA A 307 -8.18 -15.98 -10.04
N VAL A 308 -7.72 -16.54 -11.17
CA VAL A 308 -6.46 -17.31 -11.25
C VAL A 308 -5.26 -16.44 -10.85
N LEU A 309 -5.11 -15.25 -11.43
CA LEU A 309 -4.03 -14.32 -11.09
C LEU A 309 -4.09 -13.87 -9.63
N ALA A 310 -5.28 -13.58 -9.09
CA ALA A 310 -5.44 -13.21 -7.69
C ALA A 310 -5.02 -14.34 -6.74
N ASN A 311 -5.24 -15.60 -7.11
CA ASN A 311 -4.75 -16.75 -6.35
C ASN A 311 -3.22 -16.89 -6.47
N GLN A 312 -2.67 -16.74 -7.68
CA GLN A 312 -1.22 -16.76 -7.91
C GLN A 312 -0.51 -15.67 -7.10
N ARG A 313 -1.06 -14.46 -7.04
CA ARG A 313 -0.58 -13.37 -6.17
C ARG A 313 -0.50 -13.78 -4.70
N ARG A 314 -1.52 -14.45 -4.15
CA ARG A 314 -1.48 -14.91 -2.75
C ARG A 314 -0.36 -15.91 -2.51
N ILE A 315 -0.12 -16.81 -3.46
CA ILE A 315 0.97 -17.79 -3.40
C ILE A 315 2.32 -17.07 -3.42
N LEU A 316 2.51 -16.12 -4.33
CA LEU A 316 3.75 -15.35 -4.42
C LEU A 316 4.01 -14.52 -3.15
N ILE A 317 2.99 -13.83 -2.62
CA ILE A 317 3.10 -13.11 -1.34
C ILE A 317 3.50 -14.05 -0.20
N ALA A 318 2.91 -15.25 -0.14
CA ALA A 318 3.27 -16.23 0.88
C ALA A 318 4.73 -16.68 0.76
N ARG A 319 5.24 -16.85 -0.48
CA ARG A 319 6.64 -17.19 -0.75
C ARG A 319 7.59 -16.06 -0.37
N VAL A 320 7.32 -14.83 -0.80
CA VAL A 320 8.12 -13.65 -0.42
C VAL A 320 8.16 -13.51 1.10
N LYS A 321 7.01 -13.64 1.77
CA LYS A 321 6.95 -13.63 3.23
C LYS A 321 7.80 -14.73 3.86
N ALA A 322 7.72 -15.96 3.36
CA ALA A 322 8.53 -17.07 3.85
C ALA A 322 10.03 -16.86 3.59
N ALA A 323 10.41 -16.24 2.47
CA ALA A 323 11.79 -15.88 2.18
C ALA A 323 12.31 -14.81 3.14
N VAL A 324 11.50 -13.77 3.42
CA VAL A 324 11.82 -12.75 4.42
C VAL A 324 11.94 -13.35 5.82
N GLU A 325 11.05 -14.26 6.22
CA GLU A 325 11.13 -14.94 7.52
C GLU A 325 12.34 -15.88 7.59
N ALA A 326 12.65 -16.62 6.52
CA ALA A 326 13.83 -17.45 6.45
C ALA A 326 15.11 -16.61 6.54
N ARG A 327 15.13 -15.46 5.85
CA ARG A 327 16.22 -14.50 5.90
C ARG A 327 16.37 -13.90 7.30
N ALA A 328 15.28 -13.46 7.91
CA ALA A 328 15.27 -12.96 9.29
C ALA A 328 15.75 -14.04 10.28
N ALA A 329 15.40 -15.31 10.05
CA ALA A 329 15.87 -16.42 10.86
C ALA A 329 17.37 -16.71 10.65
N THR A 330 17.89 -16.56 9.43
CA THR A 330 19.34 -16.64 9.16
C THR A 330 20.09 -15.41 9.67
N GLU A 331 19.47 -14.24 9.70
CA GLU A 331 20.04 -13.02 10.30
C GLU A 331 19.95 -13.06 11.84
N ALA A 332 19.04 -13.87 12.39
CA ALA A 332 18.96 -14.18 13.81
C ALA A 332 20.10 -15.11 14.28
N VAL A 333 21.00 -15.54 13.38
CA VAL A 333 22.29 -16.14 13.75
C VAL A 333 23.00 -15.18 14.70
N SER A 334 23.30 -15.64 15.91
CA SER A 334 23.90 -14.82 16.95
C SER A 334 25.33 -14.44 16.58
N ALA A 335 25.82 -13.32 17.10
CA ALA A 335 27.21 -12.92 16.92
C ALA A 335 28.20 -14.02 17.38
N ALA A 336 27.83 -14.80 18.41
CA ALA A 336 28.61 -15.94 18.89
C ALA A 336 28.74 -17.07 17.85
N SER A 337 27.70 -17.34 17.05
CA SER A 337 27.76 -18.35 16.00
C SER A 337 28.55 -17.89 14.77
N LEU A 338 28.46 -16.60 14.41
CA LEU A 338 29.34 -15.99 13.40
C LEU A 338 30.81 -16.02 13.85
N LEU A 339 31.08 -15.74 15.13
CA LEU A 339 32.41 -15.85 15.73
C LEU A 339 32.95 -17.28 15.63
N ALA A 340 32.14 -18.29 15.95
CA ALA A 340 32.54 -19.69 15.88
C ALA A 340 32.91 -20.09 14.43
N GLU A 341 32.11 -19.69 13.43
CA GLU A 341 32.41 -19.93 12.01
C GLU A 341 33.68 -19.18 11.57
N ALA A 342 33.83 -17.92 11.98
CA ALA A 342 34.98 -17.07 11.67
C ALA A 342 36.30 -17.64 12.25
N LEU A 343 36.23 -18.31 13.40
CA LEU A 343 37.38 -18.92 14.08
C LEU A 343 37.69 -20.35 13.63
N ARG A 344 36.90 -20.95 12.74
CA ARG A 344 37.19 -22.30 12.22
C ARG A 344 38.56 -22.37 11.55
N PRO A 345 39.37 -23.43 11.78
CA PRO A 345 40.71 -23.53 11.21
C PRO A 345 40.72 -23.47 9.68
N ASP A 346 39.72 -24.09 9.04
CA ASP A 346 39.56 -24.24 7.59
C ASP A 346 38.93 -23.03 6.89
N LYS A 347 38.29 -22.12 7.64
CA LYS A 347 37.59 -20.95 7.09
C LYS A 347 38.53 -19.76 6.96
N ARG A 348 38.57 -19.07 5.81
CA ARG A 348 39.24 -17.77 5.71
C ARG A 348 38.34 -16.67 6.27
N LEU A 349 38.92 -15.74 7.02
CA LEU A 349 38.22 -14.49 7.34
C LEU A 349 38.10 -13.67 6.06
N ASP A 350 36.89 -13.34 5.67
CA ASP A 350 36.58 -12.37 4.63
C ASP A 350 35.89 -11.14 5.25
N PHE A 351 35.91 -10.04 4.51
CA PHE A 351 35.40 -8.77 5.00
C PHE A 351 33.87 -8.79 5.26
N PRO A 352 33.03 -9.43 4.42
CA PRO A 352 31.60 -9.56 4.70
C PRO A 352 31.30 -10.25 6.03
N LEU A 353 31.92 -11.40 6.31
CA LEU A 353 31.70 -12.13 7.57
C LEU A 353 32.13 -11.30 8.78
N VAL A 354 33.27 -10.59 8.67
CA VAL A 354 33.77 -9.74 9.75
C VAL A 354 32.84 -8.56 10.00
N THR A 355 32.33 -7.93 8.93
CA THR A 355 31.41 -6.79 9.04
C THR A 355 30.09 -7.22 9.68
N GLU A 356 29.48 -8.30 9.20
CA GLU A 356 28.23 -8.85 9.75
C GLU A 356 28.40 -9.26 11.22
N PHE A 357 29.52 -9.89 11.56
CA PHE A 357 29.86 -10.22 12.95
C PHE A 357 29.96 -8.97 13.83
N CYS A 358 30.67 -7.94 13.39
CA CYS A 358 30.85 -6.70 14.17
C CYS A 358 29.51 -5.99 14.37
N ASP A 359 28.73 -5.80 13.31
CA ASP A 359 27.41 -5.14 13.37
C ASP A 359 26.47 -5.86 14.34
N ARG A 360 26.46 -7.21 14.29
CA ARG A 360 25.64 -8.03 15.17
C ARG A 360 26.09 -7.94 16.63
N ALA A 361 27.39 -8.11 16.86
CA ALA A 361 27.97 -8.08 18.20
C ALA A 361 27.71 -6.72 18.88
N THR A 362 27.82 -5.60 18.17
CA THR A 362 27.64 -4.26 18.77
C THR A 362 26.17 -3.84 18.91
N SER A 363 25.26 -4.47 18.17
CA SER A 363 23.82 -4.18 18.24
C SER A 363 23.14 -4.71 19.52
N ASP A 364 23.69 -5.75 20.15
CA ASP A 364 23.19 -6.32 21.41
C ASP A 364 24.31 -6.40 22.47
N LYS A 365 24.13 -5.70 23.59
CA LYS A 365 25.10 -5.67 24.69
C LYS A 365 25.31 -7.03 25.34
N ALA A 366 24.30 -7.90 25.37
CA ALA A 366 24.43 -9.25 25.92
C ALA A 366 25.28 -10.12 25.00
N GLU A 367 24.98 -10.12 23.70
CA GLU A 367 25.80 -10.84 22.72
C GLU A 367 27.24 -10.30 22.67
N LEU A 368 27.42 -8.98 22.77
CA LEU A 368 28.76 -8.37 22.83
C LEU A 368 29.59 -8.92 23.99
N ALA A 369 28.97 -9.08 25.17
CA ALA A 369 29.66 -9.64 26.34
C ALA A 369 30.08 -11.10 26.08
N ASP A 370 29.17 -11.93 25.58
CA ASP A 370 29.47 -13.33 25.24
C ASP A 370 30.58 -13.44 24.17
N VAL A 371 30.59 -12.53 23.20
CA VAL A 371 31.63 -12.43 22.16
C VAL A 371 32.99 -12.05 22.76
N VAL A 372 33.02 -11.07 23.67
CA VAL A 372 34.24 -10.65 24.39
C VAL A 372 34.79 -11.80 25.22
N ASP A 373 33.94 -12.51 25.95
CA ASP A 373 34.30 -13.68 26.75
C ASP A 373 34.91 -14.78 25.86
N ALA A 374 34.25 -15.12 24.75
CA ALA A 374 34.71 -16.13 23.80
C ALA A 374 36.04 -15.76 23.13
N LEU A 375 36.20 -14.51 22.66
CA LEU A 375 37.46 -14.02 22.10
C LEU A 375 38.59 -14.04 23.15
N THR A 376 38.29 -13.64 24.39
CA THR A 376 39.26 -13.70 25.50
C THR A 376 39.71 -15.13 25.75
N GLN A 377 38.79 -16.09 25.75
CA GLN A 377 39.09 -17.50 25.96
C GLN A 377 39.96 -18.05 24.82
N VAL A 378 39.62 -17.76 23.57
CA VAL A 378 40.39 -18.18 22.38
C VAL A 378 41.82 -17.61 22.42
N LEU A 379 42.00 -16.36 22.85
CA LEU A 379 43.34 -15.77 22.99
C LEU A 379 44.13 -16.38 24.15
N LYS A 380 43.45 -16.79 25.22
CA LYS A 380 44.06 -17.40 26.41
C LYS A 380 44.49 -18.86 26.17
N GLU A 381 43.66 -19.66 25.51
CA GLU A 381 43.95 -21.09 25.25
C GLU A 381 45.04 -21.26 24.19
N ASN A 382 45.14 -20.33 23.24
CA ASN A 382 46.04 -20.42 22.08
C ASN A 382 47.44 -19.85 22.33
N GLN A 383 48.00 -20.06 23.53
CA GLN A 383 49.38 -19.67 23.82
C GLN A 383 50.41 -20.64 23.19
N GLY A 384 49.98 -21.79 22.67
CA GLY A 384 50.83 -22.76 21.95
C GLY A 384 51.01 -22.47 20.44
N LEU A 385 52.16 -22.90 19.90
CA LEU A 385 52.55 -22.80 18.47
C LEU A 385 51.53 -23.33 17.42
N PRO A 386 50.78 -24.43 17.62
CA PRO A 386 49.93 -24.99 16.55
C PRO A 386 48.65 -24.18 16.24
N LEU A 387 48.36 -23.12 16.99
CA LEU A 387 47.08 -22.39 16.89
C LEU A 387 47.24 -20.92 16.45
N LEU A 388 48.41 -20.55 15.90
CA LEU A 388 48.69 -19.19 15.42
C LEU A 388 47.65 -18.65 14.42
N PRO A 389 47.16 -19.43 13.43
CA PRO A 389 46.14 -18.92 12.50
C PRO A 389 44.83 -18.53 13.20
N GLN A 390 44.37 -19.33 14.17
CA GLN A 390 43.13 -19.04 14.90
C GLN A 390 43.31 -17.83 15.82
N ARG A 391 44.47 -17.71 16.47
CA ARG A 391 44.84 -16.53 17.27
C ARG A 391 44.88 -15.26 16.43
N LEU A 392 45.45 -15.31 15.24
CA LEU A 392 45.49 -14.16 14.33
C LEU A 392 44.07 -13.75 13.91
N LYS A 393 43.18 -14.71 13.63
CA LYS A 393 41.77 -14.42 13.34
C LYS A 393 41.06 -13.74 14.51
N ALA A 394 41.23 -14.25 15.73
CA ALA A 394 40.67 -13.65 16.93
C ALA A 394 41.17 -12.22 17.15
N LEU A 395 42.47 -11.97 16.94
CA LEU A 395 43.06 -10.63 17.02
C LEU A 395 42.52 -9.69 15.95
N THR A 396 42.34 -10.16 14.71
CA THR A 396 41.73 -9.35 13.65
C THR A 396 40.29 -8.96 13.99
N LEU A 397 39.45 -9.91 14.40
CA LEU A 397 38.07 -9.64 14.80
C LEU A 397 38.01 -8.67 16.00
N THR A 398 38.89 -8.86 16.97
CA THR A 398 39.02 -7.95 18.12
C THR A 398 39.39 -6.55 17.66
N ASN A 399 40.36 -6.41 16.74
CA ASN A 399 40.78 -5.12 16.21
C ASN A 399 39.64 -4.39 15.48
N GLU A 400 38.83 -5.11 14.70
CA GLU A 400 37.66 -4.52 14.03
C GLU A 400 36.59 -4.07 15.03
N LEU A 401 36.33 -4.85 16.08
CA LEU A 401 35.46 -4.42 17.18
C LEU A 401 35.97 -3.16 17.90
N MET A 402 37.28 -2.88 17.88
CA MET A 402 37.82 -1.66 18.51
C MET A 402 37.42 -0.35 17.82
N TYR A 403 36.77 -0.39 16.65
CA TYR A 403 36.20 0.80 16.02
C TYR A 403 34.88 1.24 16.66
N ASP A 404 34.21 0.36 17.41
CA ASP A 404 32.97 0.68 18.13
C ASP A 404 33.23 1.02 19.61
N ASP A 405 32.56 2.07 20.11
CA ASP A 405 32.74 2.57 21.48
C ASP A 405 32.20 1.59 22.54
N ALA A 406 31.08 0.93 22.27
CA ALA A 406 30.48 -0.02 23.19
C ALA A 406 31.37 -1.26 23.33
N ALA A 407 31.92 -1.75 22.22
CA ALA A 407 32.90 -2.83 22.22
C ALA A 407 34.17 -2.47 23.00
N ARG A 408 34.78 -1.30 22.75
CA ARG A 408 35.95 -0.84 23.54
C ARG A 408 35.67 -0.84 25.04
N GLN A 409 34.52 -0.33 25.45
CA GLN A 409 34.12 -0.33 26.86
C GLN A 409 33.87 -1.74 27.41
N ALA A 410 33.27 -2.64 26.62
CA ALA A 410 33.04 -4.03 27.02
C ALA A 410 34.37 -4.76 27.27
N PHE A 411 35.32 -4.67 26.33
CA PHE A 411 36.66 -5.23 26.49
C PHE A 411 37.43 -4.61 27.67
N ALA A 412 37.29 -3.31 27.91
CA ALA A 412 37.92 -2.62 29.05
C ALA A 412 37.36 -3.04 30.41
N ARG A 413 36.07 -3.42 30.47
CA ARG A 413 35.40 -3.92 31.68
C ARG A 413 35.63 -5.42 31.89
N HIS A 414 35.93 -6.18 30.84
CA HIS A 414 36.06 -7.63 30.92
C HIS A 414 37.30 -8.05 31.74
N PRO A 415 37.13 -8.86 32.80
CA PRO A 415 38.21 -9.22 33.70
C PRO A 415 39.26 -10.10 33.01
N GLY A 416 40.52 -9.70 33.11
CA GLY A 416 41.66 -10.49 32.63
C GLY A 416 41.98 -10.36 31.14
N PHE A 417 41.16 -9.67 30.33
CA PHE A 417 41.43 -9.49 28.90
C PHE A 417 42.77 -8.77 28.65
N LEU A 418 43.01 -7.64 29.33
CA LEU A 418 44.29 -6.94 29.25
C LEU A 418 45.48 -7.80 29.71
N SER A 419 45.29 -8.61 30.76
CA SER A 419 46.33 -9.51 31.25
C SER A 419 46.72 -10.55 30.20
N VAL A 420 45.74 -11.08 29.45
CA VAL A 420 45.97 -12.01 28.34
C VAL A 420 46.79 -11.32 27.24
N LEU A 421 46.43 -10.11 26.81
CA LEU A 421 47.18 -9.37 25.79
C LEU A 421 48.62 -9.06 26.22
N MET A 422 48.83 -8.66 27.47
CA MET A 422 50.18 -8.38 27.98
C MET A 422 51.04 -9.64 28.05
N SER A 423 50.47 -10.77 28.50
CA SER A 423 51.19 -12.05 28.53
C SER A 423 51.61 -12.53 27.14
N MET A 424 50.85 -12.16 26.11
CA MET A 424 51.15 -12.48 24.71
C MET A 424 52.31 -11.67 24.13
N GLY A 425 52.60 -10.49 24.67
CA GLY A 425 53.72 -9.64 24.25
C GLY A 425 55.05 -9.98 24.94
N SER A 426 54.99 -10.63 26.10
CA SER A 426 56.16 -11.01 26.90
C SER A 426 56.77 -12.35 26.50
N THR A 427 56.87 -12.64 25.19
CA THR A 427 57.69 -13.77 24.73
C THR A 427 59.14 -13.44 25.02
N ASP A 428 59.55 -13.70 26.25
CA ASP A 428 60.89 -13.49 26.78
C ASP A 428 61.85 -14.27 25.89
N SER A 429 62.50 -13.53 24.99
CA SER A 429 63.54 -13.97 24.07
C SER A 429 64.82 -14.40 24.79
N THR A 430 64.74 -14.76 26.07
CA THR A 430 65.83 -14.57 27.02
C THR A 430 66.61 -15.84 27.36
N ASP A 431 66.23 -17.06 26.93
CA ASP A 431 66.96 -18.27 27.37
C ASP A 431 67.13 -19.44 26.37
N SER A 432 66.85 -19.26 25.07
CA SER A 432 66.97 -20.37 24.09
C SER A 432 68.36 -20.54 23.45
N THR A 433 69.45 -20.24 24.16
CA THR A 433 70.81 -20.59 23.71
C THR A 433 71.18 -22.07 23.93
N ALA A 434 70.31 -22.87 24.55
CA ALA A 434 70.56 -24.28 24.79
C ALA A 434 69.45 -25.17 24.20
N SER A 435 69.87 -26.08 23.31
CA SER A 435 69.28 -27.40 23.10
C SER A 435 68.15 -27.55 22.04
N VAL A 436 68.51 -28.26 20.96
CA VAL A 436 67.70 -29.32 20.29
C VAL A 436 66.85 -28.92 19.07
N THR A 437 67.47 -29.09 17.89
CA THR A 437 67.01 -29.88 16.73
C THR A 437 65.50 -30.11 16.55
N SER A 438 64.73 -29.07 16.25
CA SER A 438 63.48 -29.21 15.49
C SER A 438 63.79 -29.07 13.99
N PRO A 439 63.50 -30.07 13.14
CA PRO A 439 64.05 -30.16 11.77
C PRO A 439 63.32 -29.32 10.71
N ILE A 440 62.41 -28.43 11.09
CA ILE A 440 61.70 -27.57 10.13
C ILE A 440 61.93 -26.11 10.54
N PRO A 441 62.79 -25.36 9.83
CA PRO A 441 62.93 -23.93 10.08
C PRO A 441 61.56 -23.27 9.90
N PRO A 442 61.10 -22.44 10.85
CA PRO A 442 59.87 -21.68 10.67
C PRO A 442 59.98 -20.92 9.35
N GLY A 443 59.01 -21.13 8.45
CA GLY A 443 58.98 -20.42 7.18
C GLY A 443 58.75 -18.94 7.43
N VAL A 444 59.27 -18.08 6.55
CA VAL A 444 59.11 -16.60 6.59
C VAL A 444 57.65 -16.17 6.82
N ALA A 445 56.68 -16.94 6.31
CA ALA A 445 55.25 -16.69 6.51
C ALA A 445 54.80 -16.84 7.99
N PHE A 446 55.40 -17.76 8.74
CA PHE A 446 55.13 -17.95 10.15
C PHE A 446 55.67 -16.78 10.97
N ASP A 447 56.90 -16.36 10.70
CA ASP A 447 57.51 -15.22 11.39
C ASP A 447 56.73 -13.92 11.13
N LEU A 448 56.26 -13.72 9.90
CA LEU A 448 55.41 -12.58 9.53
C LEU A 448 54.05 -12.64 10.25
N ALA A 449 53.43 -13.82 10.36
CA ALA A 449 52.18 -13.99 11.09
C ALA A 449 52.35 -13.74 12.59
N ALA A 450 53.46 -14.17 13.18
CA ALA A 450 53.80 -13.89 14.58
C ALA A 450 54.03 -12.39 14.81
N ALA A 451 54.76 -11.71 13.93
CA ALA A 451 54.97 -10.27 13.99
C ALA A 451 53.64 -9.50 13.88
N ASN A 452 52.76 -9.88 12.95
CA ASN A 452 51.43 -9.27 12.81
C ASN A 452 50.56 -9.48 14.06
N ALA A 453 50.60 -10.68 14.65
CA ALA A 453 49.90 -10.94 15.90
C ALA A 453 50.42 -10.03 17.03
N GLN A 454 51.72 -9.79 17.11
CA GLN A 454 52.31 -8.90 18.11
C GLN A 454 51.90 -7.44 17.90
N LEU A 455 51.89 -6.96 16.65
CA LEU A 455 51.42 -5.61 16.30
C LEU A 455 49.94 -5.41 16.67
N LEU A 456 49.06 -6.35 16.30
CA LEU A 456 47.64 -6.28 16.67
C LEU A 456 47.45 -6.32 18.20
N THR A 457 48.18 -7.19 18.89
CA THR A 457 48.13 -7.31 20.36
C THR A 457 48.48 -5.98 21.03
N THR A 458 49.56 -5.33 20.60
CA THR A 458 49.99 -4.05 21.18
C THR A 458 49.02 -2.91 20.90
N GLU A 459 48.47 -2.82 19.69
CA GLU A 459 47.49 -1.78 19.35
C GLU A 459 46.16 -1.97 20.08
N ILE A 460 45.64 -3.20 20.16
CA ILE A 460 44.41 -3.50 20.92
C ILE A 460 44.64 -3.18 22.41
N ALA A 461 45.77 -3.62 22.97
CA ALA A 461 46.10 -3.34 24.37
C ALA A 461 46.17 -1.84 24.66
N ARG A 462 46.72 -1.04 23.74
CA ARG A 462 46.78 0.43 23.85
C ARG A 462 45.38 1.05 23.86
N ARG A 463 44.49 0.66 22.95
CA ARG A 463 43.10 1.18 22.87
C ARG A 463 42.31 0.83 24.13
N VAL A 464 42.34 -0.42 24.55
CA VAL A 464 41.61 -0.89 25.73
C VAL A 464 42.14 -0.27 27.03
N SER A 465 43.47 -0.08 27.15
CA SER A 465 44.05 0.59 28.32
C SER A 465 43.64 2.06 28.42
N THR A 466 43.56 2.75 27.27
CA THR A 466 43.09 4.14 27.20
C THR A 466 41.64 4.25 27.65
N GLU A 467 40.78 3.35 27.17
CA GLU A 467 39.37 3.28 27.57
C GLU A 467 39.19 2.93 29.06
N ALA A 468 39.96 1.97 29.56
CA ALA A 468 39.93 1.59 30.98
C ALA A 468 40.36 2.74 31.91
N ALA A 469 41.33 3.57 31.49
CA ALA A 469 41.71 4.77 32.21
C ALA A 469 40.59 5.82 32.21
N SER A 470 39.93 6.03 31.07
CA SER A 470 38.76 6.92 30.94
C SER A 470 37.62 6.51 31.87
N LEU A 471 37.28 5.22 31.91
CA LEU A 471 36.24 4.67 32.80
C LEU A 471 36.56 4.87 34.29
N LYS A 472 37.84 4.72 34.69
CA LYS A 472 38.27 4.97 36.07
C LYS A 472 38.20 6.44 36.45
N ALA A 473 38.51 7.36 35.53
CA ALA A 473 38.45 8.79 35.78
C ALA A 473 37.01 9.31 35.96
N GLY A 474 36.04 8.74 35.22
CA GLY A 474 34.63 9.15 35.29
C GLY A 474 33.92 8.83 36.62
N CYS A 475 34.34 7.79 37.35
CA CYS A 475 33.70 7.37 38.60
C CYS A 475 33.91 8.33 39.79
N PHE A 476 34.85 9.28 39.71
CA PHE A 476 35.16 10.19 40.82
C PHE A 476 34.38 11.53 40.78
N ALA A 477 33.46 11.72 39.83
CA ALA A 477 32.81 13.01 39.58
C ALA A 477 31.32 13.10 39.97
N VAL A 478 30.78 12.20 40.80
CA VAL A 478 29.39 12.28 41.28
C VAL A 478 29.35 12.81 42.71
N ALA A 479 28.91 14.07 42.85
CA ALA A 479 28.59 14.68 44.14
C ALA A 479 27.39 13.96 44.80
N PRO A 480 27.39 13.75 46.13
CA PRO A 480 26.36 12.97 46.80
C PRO A 480 25.05 13.79 46.94
N ALA A 481 24.01 13.41 46.18
CA ALA A 481 22.65 13.87 46.41
C ALA A 481 21.91 12.89 47.34
N ALA A 482 21.19 13.46 48.31
CA ALA A 482 20.59 12.79 49.45
C ALA A 482 19.54 11.72 49.09
N GLN A 483 19.55 10.62 49.85
CA GLN A 483 18.61 9.51 49.81
C GLN A 483 17.27 9.87 50.47
N GLY A 484 16.17 9.41 49.87
CA GLY A 484 14.84 9.46 50.51
C GLY A 484 13.73 8.75 49.75
N SER A 485 13.38 7.55 50.25
CA SER A 485 12.07 6.88 50.22
C SER A 485 11.60 6.08 48.99
N VAL A 486 11.08 4.88 49.30
CA VAL A 486 10.55 3.83 48.43
C VAL A 486 9.02 3.94 48.37
N ALA A 487 8.43 4.06 47.17
CA ALA A 487 7.03 3.77 46.89
C ALA A 487 6.81 3.44 45.39
N ALA A 488 5.78 2.62 45.11
CA ALA A 488 5.39 1.94 43.87
C ALA A 488 5.44 2.77 42.55
N PRO A 489 5.44 2.13 41.36
CA PRO A 489 6.03 2.70 40.14
C PRO A 489 5.31 3.99 39.68
N SER A 490 6.00 5.12 39.86
CA SER A 490 5.47 6.48 39.71
C SER A 490 5.34 6.97 38.25
N TRP A 491 5.65 6.14 37.26
CA TRP A 491 5.75 6.59 35.87
C TRP A 491 4.39 6.94 35.25
N LEU A 492 3.31 6.24 35.61
CA LEU A 492 1.94 6.54 35.12
C LEU A 492 1.40 7.88 35.66
N VAL A 493 1.78 8.28 36.87
CA VAL A 493 1.38 9.56 37.48
C VAL A 493 2.26 10.71 36.96
N SER A 494 3.51 10.43 36.58
CA SER A 494 4.46 11.43 36.07
C SER A 494 4.10 11.93 34.66
N VAL A 495 3.51 11.07 33.81
CA VAL A 495 3.10 11.43 32.44
C VAL A 495 1.81 12.30 32.43
N ALA A 496 0.97 12.21 33.45
CA ALA A 496 -0.32 12.90 33.49
C ALA A 496 -0.28 14.32 34.11
N ARG A 497 0.84 14.78 34.68
CA ARG A 497 0.87 15.99 35.55
C ARG A 497 1.90 17.08 35.22
N THR A 498 2.43 17.18 34.00
CA THR A 498 3.31 18.30 33.61
C THR A 498 2.67 19.27 32.61
N PRO A 499 1.92 20.30 33.05
CA PRO A 499 1.59 21.45 32.22
C PRO A 499 2.66 22.54 32.38
N GLY A 500 3.41 22.80 31.31
CA GLY A 500 4.00 24.11 31.02
C GLY A 500 5.33 24.46 31.71
N ARG A 501 6.45 24.10 31.06
CA ARG A 501 7.66 24.93 30.89
C ARG A 501 8.77 24.15 30.17
N GLN A 502 8.64 23.96 28.86
CA GLN A 502 9.78 23.65 27.98
C GLN A 502 9.57 24.31 26.62
N THR A 503 9.67 25.64 26.58
CA THR A 503 9.89 26.39 25.34
C THR A 503 11.41 26.48 25.16
N GLY A 504 12.01 25.59 24.36
CA GLY A 504 13.44 25.74 24.05
C GLY A 504 14.23 24.53 23.55
N GLN A 505 13.62 23.39 23.24
CA GLN A 505 14.34 22.26 22.60
C GLN A 505 13.56 21.72 21.40
N THR A 506 13.94 22.19 20.22
CA THR A 506 13.54 21.62 18.93
C THR A 506 14.31 20.32 18.68
N GLN A 507 13.89 19.21 19.29
CA GLN A 507 14.15 17.85 18.81
C GLN A 507 12.93 16.97 19.13
N HIS A 508 11.84 17.20 18.39
CA HIS A 508 10.67 16.31 18.35
C HIS A 508 11.03 15.08 17.49
N VAL A 509 11.68 14.10 18.11
CA VAL A 509 11.83 12.75 17.53
C VAL A 509 10.88 11.82 18.28
N LEU A 510 9.75 11.53 17.62
CA LEU A 510 8.88 10.36 17.72
C LEU A 510 8.46 9.90 19.13
N SER A 511 7.30 10.42 19.57
CA SER A 511 6.59 10.02 20.80
C SER A 511 5.85 8.67 20.69
N TRP A 512 5.76 8.08 19.49
CA TRP A 512 4.99 6.85 19.28
C TRP A 512 5.45 5.65 20.11
N PRO A 513 6.77 5.36 20.29
CA PRO A 513 7.23 4.29 21.17
C PRO A 513 6.75 4.43 22.63
N HIS A 514 6.66 5.68 23.12
CA HIS A 514 6.11 5.97 24.45
C HIS A 514 4.60 5.71 24.50
N THR A 515 3.88 6.07 23.44
CA THR A 515 2.45 5.74 23.27
C THR A 515 2.22 4.23 23.21
N CYS A 516 3.07 3.45 22.53
CA CYS A 516 3.01 1.98 22.51
C CYS A 516 3.22 1.37 23.90
N SER A 517 4.15 1.91 24.69
CA SER A 517 4.35 1.46 26.07
C SER A 517 3.12 1.73 26.95
N ALA A 518 2.48 2.89 26.81
CA ALA A 518 1.22 3.21 27.49
C ALA A 518 0.05 2.33 27.05
N LEU A 519 -0.05 2.04 25.74
CA LEU A 519 -1.01 1.10 25.15
C LEU A 519 -0.87 -0.31 25.75
N ASN A 520 0.35 -0.82 25.81
CA ASN A 520 0.63 -2.15 26.37
C ASN A 520 0.34 -2.24 27.86
N ALA A 521 0.66 -1.18 28.62
CA ALA A 521 0.28 -1.08 30.03
C ALA A 521 -1.25 -1.08 30.21
N LEU A 522 -1.99 -0.31 29.40
CA LEU A 522 -3.45 -0.31 29.45
C LEU A 522 -4.03 -1.67 29.06
N ARG A 523 -3.48 -2.34 28.05
CA ARG A 523 -3.91 -3.68 27.61
C ARG A 523 -3.74 -4.70 28.73
N ALA A 524 -2.61 -4.67 29.45
CA ALA A 524 -2.39 -5.50 30.63
C ALA A 524 -3.40 -5.19 31.76
N SER A 525 -3.69 -3.91 32.01
CA SER A 525 -4.68 -3.48 33.01
C SER A 525 -6.12 -3.85 32.64
N LEU A 526 -6.47 -3.85 31.35
CA LEU A 526 -7.79 -4.29 30.87
C LEU A 526 -7.98 -5.81 31.01
N GLN A 527 -6.90 -6.58 30.78
CA GLN A 527 -6.90 -8.04 30.95
C GLN A 527 -7.01 -8.44 32.42
N SER A 528 -6.31 -7.75 33.32
CA SER A 528 -6.40 -7.97 34.77
C SER A 528 -7.69 -7.41 35.38
N GLY A 529 -8.41 -6.56 34.65
CA GLY A 529 -9.60 -5.87 35.15
C GLY A 529 -9.29 -4.73 36.13
N ALA A 530 -8.02 -4.33 36.24
CA ALA A 530 -7.55 -3.27 37.13
C ALA A 530 -7.57 -1.86 36.49
N ALA A 531 -7.86 -1.75 35.19
CA ALA A 531 -7.88 -0.45 34.49
C ALA A 531 -8.98 0.46 35.06
N SER A 532 -8.59 1.61 35.59
CA SER A 532 -9.55 2.66 35.98
C SER A 532 -10.04 3.43 34.75
N THR A 533 -11.22 4.05 34.84
CA THR A 533 -11.73 4.95 33.79
C THR A 533 -10.78 6.12 33.53
N GLN A 534 -10.04 6.57 34.54
CA GLN A 534 -9.03 7.63 34.43
C GLN A 534 -7.79 7.16 33.64
N ASP A 535 -7.35 5.91 33.83
CA ASP A 535 -6.26 5.32 33.04
C ASP A 535 -6.68 5.18 31.58
N ILE A 536 -7.91 4.74 31.32
CA ILE A 536 -8.46 4.60 29.97
C ILE A 536 -8.51 5.97 29.27
N THR A 537 -9.07 6.99 29.93
CA THR A 537 -9.21 8.34 29.33
C THR A 537 -7.87 9.02 29.08
N SER A 538 -6.90 8.88 29.99
CA SER A 538 -5.55 9.45 29.82
C SER A 538 -4.79 8.81 28.67
N VAL A 539 -4.85 7.48 28.53
CA VAL A 539 -4.21 6.77 27.41
C VAL A 539 -4.89 7.08 26.08
N LEU A 540 -6.23 7.17 26.04
CA LEU A 540 -6.96 7.59 24.83
C LEU A 540 -6.61 9.02 24.41
N ASP A 541 -6.46 9.95 25.37
CA ASP A 541 -6.01 11.31 25.09
C ASP A 541 -4.59 11.34 24.51
N HIS A 542 -3.71 10.49 25.05
CA HIS A 542 -2.34 10.38 24.55
C HIS A 542 -2.29 9.78 23.13
N ILE A 543 -3.04 8.72 22.85
CA ILE A 543 -3.17 8.13 21.50
C ILE A 543 -3.65 9.19 20.50
N TYR A 544 -4.70 9.93 20.86
CA TYR A 544 -5.27 10.98 20.00
C TYR A 544 -4.21 12.04 19.65
N ARG A 545 -3.51 12.58 20.65
CA ARG A 545 -2.47 13.60 20.42
C ARG A 545 -1.31 13.08 19.58
N SER A 546 -0.83 11.87 19.86
CA SER A 546 0.28 11.29 19.10
C SER A 546 -0.08 11.02 17.64
N LEU A 547 -1.28 10.51 17.38
CA LEU A 547 -1.76 10.27 16.01
C LEU A 547 -2.05 11.59 15.28
N ASP A 548 -2.62 12.60 15.95
CA ASP A 548 -2.86 13.93 15.38
C ASP A 548 -1.54 14.64 15.01
N GLU A 549 -0.56 14.61 15.91
CA GLU A 549 0.79 15.16 15.67
C GLU A 549 1.47 14.44 14.49
N ALA A 550 1.47 13.10 14.47
CA ALA A 550 2.06 12.32 13.38
C ALA A 550 1.36 12.59 12.03
N THR A 551 0.03 12.68 12.02
CA THR A 551 -0.77 13.02 10.83
C THR A 551 -0.42 14.42 10.33
N GLY A 552 -0.26 15.40 11.24
CA GLY A 552 0.16 16.76 10.94
C GLY A 552 1.56 16.82 10.32
N GLN A 553 2.52 16.10 10.89
CA GLN A 553 3.90 16.05 10.39
C GLN A 553 3.99 15.38 9.01
N VAL A 554 3.31 14.24 8.80
CA VAL A 554 3.24 13.57 7.49
C VAL A 554 2.60 14.50 6.45
N SER A 555 1.52 15.20 6.80
CA SER A 555 0.86 16.16 5.91
C SER A 555 1.76 17.35 5.54
N GLN A 556 2.57 17.84 6.50
CA GLN A 556 3.52 18.92 6.26
C GLN A 556 4.69 18.47 5.38
N LEU A 557 5.26 17.29 5.66
CA LEU A 557 6.33 16.70 4.86
C LEU A 557 5.88 16.43 3.42
N ARG A 558 4.68 15.88 3.24
CA ARG A 558 4.10 15.69 1.91
C ARG A 558 4.01 17.00 1.13
N LYS A 559 3.48 18.07 1.74
CA LYS A 559 3.41 19.39 1.10
C LYS A 559 4.79 19.92 0.70
N SER A 560 5.83 19.65 1.51
CA SER A 560 7.19 20.05 1.16
C SER A 560 7.81 19.22 0.03
N LEU A 561 7.36 17.98 -0.16
CA LEU A 561 7.90 17.02 -1.12
C LEU A 561 7.02 16.83 -2.35
N ASP A 562 5.95 17.61 -2.51
CA ASP A 562 4.88 17.44 -3.51
C ASP A 562 5.39 17.38 -4.98
N HIS A 563 6.55 17.99 -5.24
CA HIS A 563 7.21 18.00 -6.55
C HIS A 563 8.22 16.85 -6.76
N THR A 564 8.52 16.07 -5.72
CA THR A 564 9.52 14.99 -5.73
C THR A 564 8.93 13.60 -5.51
N ILE A 565 7.72 13.53 -4.97
CA ILE A 565 7.05 12.27 -4.65
C ILE A 565 6.33 11.73 -5.90
N SER A 566 6.55 10.45 -6.22
CA SER A 566 5.78 9.78 -7.28
C SER A 566 4.30 9.67 -6.91
N ALA A 567 3.42 9.65 -7.91
CA ALA A 567 1.97 9.56 -7.71
C ALA A 567 1.56 8.42 -6.76
N ASP A 568 2.20 7.25 -6.89
CA ASP A 568 1.91 6.05 -6.09
C ASP A 568 2.25 6.23 -4.60
N VAL A 569 3.38 6.90 -4.31
CA VAL A 569 3.77 7.22 -2.93
C VAL A 569 2.82 8.27 -2.36
N GLY A 570 2.34 9.20 -3.20
CA GLY A 570 1.28 10.14 -2.84
C GLY A 570 -0.02 9.44 -2.41
N GLU A 571 -0.49 8.47 -3.19
CA GLU A 571 -1.71 7.69 -2.88
C GLU A 571 -1.54 6.84 -1.60
N LEU A 572 -0.37 6.24 -1.40
CA LEU A 572 -0.07 5.48 -0.18
C LEU A 572 -0.11 6.38 1.06
N ILE A 573 0.46 7.59 0.99
CA ILE A 573 0.41 8.57 2.07
C ILE A 573 -1.05 8.98 2.35
N ASP A 574 -1.85 9.21 1.31
CA ASP A 574 -3.29 9.51 1.44
C ASP A 574 -4.04 8.41 2.18
N ASN A 575 -3.80 7.15 1.83
CA ASN A 575 -4.40 6.01 2.49
C ASN A 575 -4.00 5.91 3.97
N PHE A 576 -2.74 6.19 4.32
CA PHE A 576 -2.30 6.24 5.71
C PHE A 576 -2.92 7.39 6.50
N LEU A 577 -2.98 8.59 5.93
CA LEU A 577 -3.63 9.76 6.55
C LEU A 577 -5.13 9.50 6.76
N LEU A 578 -5.81 8.87 5.81
CA LEU A 578 -7.22 8.51 5.92
C LEU A 578 -7.44 7.45 7.01
N SER A 579 -6.57 6.44 7.09
CA SER A 579 -6.61 5.41 8.13
C SER A 579 -6.42 6.01 9.53
N ALA A 580 -5.42 6.87 9.70
CA ALA A 580 -5.16 7.60 10.94
C ALA A 580 -6.34 8.48 11.35
N THR A 581 -6.95 9.20 10.41
CA THR A 581 -8.14 10.03 10.66
C THR A 581 -9.33 9.20 11.15
N ARG A 582 -9.54 8.01 10.56
CA ARG A 582 -10.60 7.07 11.01
C ARG A 582 -10.33 6.55 12.42
N VAL A 583 -9.07 6.25 12.76
CA VAL A 583 -8.69 5.83 14.12
C VAL A 583 -8.89 6.97 15.11
N ASN A 584 -8.43 8.19 14.79
CA ASN A 584 -8.63 9.38 15.64
C ASN A 584 -10.11 9.67 15.92
N SER A 585 -10.96 9.55 14.91
CA SER A 585 -12.41 9.73 15.06
C SER A 585 -13.00 8.73 16.06
N ARG A 586 -12.58 7.46 16.00
CA ARG A 586 -13.03 6.41 16.93
C ARG A 586 -12.43 6.56 18.33
N VAL A 587 -11.17 6.97 18.45
CA VAL A 587 -10.54 7.26 19.74
C VAL A 587 -11.28 8.40 20.44
N LEU A 588 -11.67 9.45 19.70
CA LEU A 588 -12.45 10.56 20.23
C LEU A 588 -13.85 10.11 20.69
N GLU A 589 -14.54 9.29 19.89
CA GLU A 589 -15.84 8.71 20.25
C GLU A 589 -15.77 7.89 21.56
N TRP A 590 -14.74 7.05 21.68
CA TRP A 590 -14.50 6.26 22.90
C TRP A 590 -14.12 7.13 24.09
N LYS A 591 -13.31 8.18 23.88
CA LYS A 591 -12.97 9.15 24.91
C LYS A 591 -14.22 9.87 25.42
N CYS A 592 -15.10 10.35 24.53
CA CYS A 592 -16.37 10.95 24.90
C CYS A 592 -17.25 9.97 25.70
N THR A 593 -17.32 8.71 25.26
CA THR A 593 -18.08 7.67 25.98
C THR A 593 -17.51 7.43 27.39
N ALA A 594 -16.18 7.38 27.52
CA ALA A 594 -15.52 7.17 28.81
C ALA A 594 -15.64 8.37 29.76
N VAL A 595 -15.60 9.60 29.23
CA VAL A 595 -15.84 10.83 30.01
C VAL A 595 -17.29 10.89 30.47
N ASN A 596 -18.27 10.65 29.60
CA ASN A 596 -19.68 10.61 30.00
C ASN A 596 -19.94 9.55 31.08
N ALA A 597 -19.30 8.38 30.98
CA ALA A 597 -19.39 7.34 31.99
C ALA A 597 -18.75 7.74 33.33
N LEU A 598 -17.74 8.62 33.31
CA LEU A 598 -17.13 9.19 34.52
C LEU A 598 -18.08 10.21 35.17
N ASP A 599 -18.67 11.10 34.38
CA ASP A 599 -19.65 12.09 34.86
C ASP A 599 -20.90 11.40 35.44
N GLU A 600 -21.39 10.34 34.79
CA GLU A 600 -22.49 9.50 35.29
C GLU A 600 -22.09 8.76 36.58
N ALA A 601 -20.85 8.28 36.68
CA ALA A 601 -20.35 7.64 37.89
C ALA A 601 -20.26 8.63 39.06
N GLU A 602 -19.75 9.84 38.83
CA GLU A 602 -19.69 10.91 39.83
C GLU A 602 -21.09 11.35 40.28
N ALA A 603 -22.05 11.45 39.35
CA ALA A 603 -23.44 11.74 39.66
C ALA A 603 -24.16 10.60 40.41
N SER A 604 -23.72 9.35 40.22
CA SER A 604 -24.33 8.15 40.83
C SER A 604 -23.65 7.66 42.11
N VAL A 605 -22.63 8.36 42.64
CA VAL A 605 -21.99 8.05 43.94
C VAL A 605 -22.99 8.00 45.12
N ALA A 606 -24.24 8.47 44.93
CA ALA A 606 -25.32 8.28 45.90
C ALA A 606 -25.95 6.86 45.92
N ASN A 607 -25.77 6.02 44.90
CA ASN A 607 -26.38 4.69 44.81
C ASN A 607 -25.38 3.67 44.23
N SER A 608 -25.10 2.60 44.98
CA SER A 608 -24.12 1.54 44.70
C SER A 608 -24.43 0.69 43.46
N SER A 609 -24.40 1.30 42.27
CA SER A 609 -24.48 0.63 40.97
C SER A 609 -23.08 0.20 40.50
N PRO A 610 -22.91 -1.00 39.93
CA PRO A 610 -21.64 -1.45 39.37
C PRO A 610 -21.19 -0.56 38.20
N SER A 611 -19.88 -0.27 38.12
CA SER A 611 -19.31 0.64 37.11
C SER A 611 -19.65 0.21 35.67
N PRO A 612 -20.00 1.15 34.78
CA PRO A 612 -20.47 0.89 33.41
C PRO A 612 -19.47 0.10 32.54
N LEU A 613 -18.16 0.14 32.84
CA LEU A 613 -17.10 -0.61 32.14
C LEU A 613 -16.90 -2.07 32.64
N SER A 614 -17.81 -2.58 33.48
CA SER A 614 -17.84 -3.99 33.88
C SER A 614 -18.22 -4.93 32.72
N ASN A 615 -18.88 -4.39 31.67
CA ASN A 615 -19.32 -5.20 30.56
C ASN A 615 -18.13 -5.76 29.76
N ARG A 616 -17.95 -7.08 29.83
CA ARG A 616 -16.93 -7.84 29.09
C ARG A 616 -16.95 -7.55 27.57
N GLY A 617 -18.10 -7.18 27.00
CA GLY A 617 -18.22 -6.77 25.60
C GLY A 617 -17.47 -5.47 25.30
N GLN A 618 -17.65 -4.43 26.13
CA GLN A 618 -16.97 -3.14 25.94
C GLN A 618 -15.45 -3.25 26.04
N ARG A 619 -14.95 -4.06 26.99
CA ARG A 619 -13.50 -4.32 27.11
C ARG A 619 -12.91 -4.97 25.86
N LYS A 620 -13.64 -5.91 25.23
CA LYS A 620 -13.23 -6.52 23.96
C LYS A 620 -13.22 -5.51 22.80
N HIS A 621 -14.20 -4.61 22.75
CA HIS A 621 -14.23 -3.56 21.73
C HIS A 621 -13.11 -2.53 21.92
N LEU A 622 -12.83 -2.13 23.16
CA LEU A 622 -11.71 -1.25 23.48
C LEU A 622 -10.38 -1.91 23.12
N ALA A 623 -10.15 -3.18 23.48
CA ALA A 623 -8.93 -3.90 23.10
C ALA A 623 -8.74 -3.91 21.57
N LYS A 624 -9.78 -4.21 20.79
CA LYS A 624 -9.73 -4.14 19.31
C LYS A 624 -9.43 -2.73 18.78
N LEU A 625 -9.87 -1.68 19.48
CA LEU A 625 -9.53 -0.30 19.12
C LEU A 625 -8.05 -0.02 19.39
N LEU A 626 -7.52 -0.45 20.53
CA LEU A 626 -6.11 -0.29 20.88
C LEU A 626 -5.21 -1.01 19.85
N ASP A 627 -5.57 -2.22 19.41
CA ASP A 627 -4.85 -2.96 18.35
C ASP A 627 -4.83 -2.17 17.03
N ARG A 628 -5.96 -1.54 16.66
CA ARG A 628 -6.05 -0.70 15.45
C ARG A 628 -5.25 0.60 15.59
N ALA A 629 -5.24 1.18 16.78
CA ALA A 629 -4.47 2.40 17.06
C ALA A 629 -2.96 2.13 17.01
N GLU A 630 -2.51 1.02 17.61
CA GLU A 630 -1.14 0.53 17.53
C GLU A 630 -0.69 0.37 16.07
N SER A 631 -1.44 -0.41 15.29
CA SER A 631 -1.14 -0.64 13.87
C SER A 631 -1.14 0.65 13.03
N ALA A 632 -2.08 1.56 13.28
CA ALA A 632 -2.16 2.82 12.53
C ALA A 632 -0.99 3.75 12.85
N GLY A 633 -0.60 3.89 14.12
CA GLY A 633 0.54 4.73 14.47
C GLY A 633 1.89 4.09 14.11
N GLU A 634 2.02 2.76 14.12
CA GLU A 634 3.20 2.09 13.54
C GLU A 634 3.34 2.38 12.04
N SER A 635 2.22 2.34 11.32
CA SER A 635 2.18 2.67 9.89
C SER A 635 2.56 4.13 9.65
N LEU A 636 2.03 5.08 10.44
CA LEU A 636 2.39 6.49 10.35
C LEU A 636 3.85 6.75 10.71
N ASN A 637 4.37 6.10 11.75
CA ASN A 637 5.76 6.23 12.18
C ASN A 637 6.74 5.71 11.11
N THR A 638 6.39 4.58 10.48
CA THR A 638 7.13 4.04 9.33
C THR A 638 7.10 5.00 8.15
N CYS A 639 5.92 5.52 7.81
CA CYS A 639 5.75 6.51 6.74
C CYS A 639 6.58 7.78 6.99
N LEU A 640 6.55 8.31 8.22
CA LEU A 640 7.35 9.47 8.61
C LEU A 640 8.85 9.20 8.47
N THR A 641 9.31 8.02 8.90
CA THR A 641 10.72 7.60 8.79
C THR A 641 11.17 7.58 7.33
N VAL A 642 10.35 7.02 6.43
CA VAL A 642 10.63 7.00 4.99
C VAL A 642 10.63 8.41 4.38
N LEU A 643 9.67 9.25 4.74
CA LEU A 643 9.60 10.64 4.25
C LEU A 643 10.78 11.48 4.74
N LEU A 644 11.19 11.32 5.99
CA LEU A 644 12.37 11.99 6.55
C LEU A 644 13.66 11.53 5.87
N ALA A 645 13.81 10.24 5.59
CA ALA A 645 14.97 9.70 4.87
C ALA A 645 15.06 10.20 3.41
N ARG A 646 13.92 10.55 2.80
CA ARG A 646 13.84 11.10 1.44
C ARG A 646 13.94 12.62 1.38
N ARG A 647 13.90 13.30 2.53
CA ARG A 647 14.05 14.75 2.56
C ARG A 647 15.46 15.09 2.04
N PRO A 648 15.59 15.88 0.96
CA PRO A 648 16.91 16.32 0.53
C PRO A 648 17.58 17.02 1.71
N THR A 649 18.78 16.58 2.08
CA THR A 649 19.57 17.25 3.09
C THR A 649 19.82 18.65 2.54
N ASP A 650 19.32 19.67 3.25
CA ASP A 650 19.33 21.09 2.87
C ASP A 650 20.77 21.69 2.76
N GLY A 651 21.80 20.88 2.48
CA GLY A 651 23.22 21.24 2.40
C GLY A 651 23.96 20.78 1.14
N GLU A 652 23.36 20.01 0.24
CA GLU A 652 23.99 19.65 -1.06
C GLU A 652 23.12 20.11 -2.23
N LEU A 653 23.20 21.41 -2.54
CA LEU A 653 22.83 21.94 -3.86
C LEU A 653 24.03 21.71 -4.79
N PRO A 654 23.97 20.79 -5.77
CA PRO A 654 25.00 20.67 -6.79
C PRO A 654 24.79 21.81 -7.79
N TRP A 655 25.66 22.82 -7.73
CA TRP A 655 26.07 23.65 -8.86
C TRP A 655 24.97 24.31 -9.72
N LEU A 656 24.59 25.53 -9.34
CA LEU A 656 24.42 26.59 -10.33
C LEU A 656 25.82 26.91 -10.89
N MET A 657 26.25 26.22 -11.94
CA MET A 657 27.31 26.72 -12.81
C MET A 657 26.77 28.00 -13.48
N PRO A 658 27.41 29.16 -13.35
CA PRO A 658 27.04 30.33 -14.13
C PRO A 658 27.41 30.07 -15.59
N ASP A 659 26.48 30.36 -16.50
CA ASP A 659 26.70 30.39 -17.94
C ASP A 659 27.93 31.26 -18.28
N GLY A 660 29.06 30.61 -18.52
CA GLY A 660 30.26 31.22 -19.10
C GLY A 660 30.19 31.12 -20.63
N PRO A 661 30.58 32.17 -21.38
CA PRO A 661 30.43 32.18 -22.83
C PRO A 661 31.37 31.18 -23.52
N ALA A 662 30.87 30.55 -24.58
CA ALA A 662 31.60 29.60 -25.41
C ALA A 662 32.87 30.22 -26.02
N PRO A 663 34.02 29.51 -26.05
CA PRO A 663 35.18 29.95 -26.78
C PRO A 663 34.98 29.76 -28.30
N ALA A 664 35.49 30.73 -29.05
CA ALA A 664 35.47 30.81 -30.51
C ALA A 664 36.35 29.77 -31.21
#